data_AF-A0A5N6TWW6-F1
#
_entry.id   AF-A0A5N6TWW6-F1
#
_cell.length_a   1.000
_cell.length_b   1.000
_cell.length_c   1.000
_cell.angle_alpha   90.00
_cell.angle_beta   90.00
_cell.angle_gamma   90.00
#
_symmetry.space_group_name_H-M   'P 1'
#
loop_
_entity.id
_entity.type
_entity.pdbx_description
1 polymer ?
#
loop_
_entity_poly.entity_id
_entity_poly.type
_entity_poly.pdbx_seq_one_letter_code
_entity_poly.pdbx_strand_id
1 'polypeptide(L)'
;MTETDTIEKPTADGTTVQAPPSSESHYSKHIVLTTYPGQSGVDPVPLSWGAPDAKSRGPVVASRSGPLLKRRNAMGAHGGSYSIYNALAIAAGDLPPDFRPDFKNSEPTFNFPWQPAWGDKEKIVSMDPFGHDIVNQFKEELNAGWDIRPTMAVTRANMKLAEIGEAVRDGLLDVDGTIVVDSSGEVRVSKVAVEPVWYLPGVADRFGVSESVLRRTLFEHTGGSYPELVTRPDLKVFLPPIGGLTVYIFGPPERVSDENVKLALRIHDECNGSDVFQSDICTCRPYLAFGIREAIREAQNGGSGVVIYFRKEGRALGEVIKYLVYNARKRGGDTADKYFTRTENIAGVRDMRFQALMPDILHWLGIKKIDRMLSMSNMKHDAIVQSGIKILERVPIPEDMIPSDSRVEIDAKINAGYFTTGHQYTMDELAEVRGRGWEKWEDVTAGVWCPAVTFFDHATDTIDIAAQKKYYAYLASTGLAGLVILGTNSEAFLLTREERAQCIAAAREAVGPDFPLMAGVGAHSTKQVLELANDAAAAGANYLLVLPPAYFGKATTPNVVKRFFADVARQAPLPVVVYNFPGVCNGVDLDSETIAAIAQESKDASGNGVSNVVGVKLTCASVGKITRLTATFGPEEFAVFGGQSDFLIGGLSVGSAGCIAAFANVFPKTAVRVYDLYKAGKVEEALELQRKAALAESPCKSGIASTKYAAAIYSAPLAGIEGAEEKLKPRTPYEEPAEGAKKTVRGLMDSAAQFEVSI
;
A
#
# COMPACT_ATOMS: atom_id res chain seq x y z
N MET A 1 22.08 45.95 10.95
CA MET A 1 21.55 46.67 9.78
C MET A 1 21.25 45.61 8.75
N THR A 2 20.01 45.15 8.75
CA THR A 2 19.50 44.04 7.93
C THR A 2 18.89 44.61 6.67
N GLU A 3 19.57 44.49 5.54
CA GLU A 3 18.91 44.59 4.24
C GLU A 3 18.08 43.32 4.07
N THR A 4 16.77 43.50 4.08
CA THR A 4 15.79 42.46 3.72
C THR A 4 15.82 42.30 2.19
N ASP A 5 16.27 41.14 1.70
CA ASP A 5 16.13 40.74 0.30
C ASP A 5 14.64 40.56 -0.04
N THR A 6 13.98 41.63 -0.48
CA THR A 6 12.67 41.57 -1.13
C THR A 6 12.87 41.22 -2.60
N ILE A 7 12.61 39.96 -2.96
CA ILE A 7 12.33 39.60 -4.35
C ILE A 7 10.94 40.16 -4.66
N GLU A 8 10.85 41.22 -5.47
CA GLU A 8 9.58 41.75 -5.96
C GLU A 8 8.84 40.68 -6.77
N LYS A 9 7.72 40.20 -6.24
CA LYS A 9 6.71 39.49 -7.05
C LYS A 9 6.05 40.50 -7.99
N PRO A 10 5.81 40.16 -9.27
CA PRO A 10 4.95 40.97 -10.11
C PRO A 10 3.55 41.03 -9.48
N THR A 11 3.05 42.23 -9.26
CA THR A 11 1.69 42.47 -8.75
C THR A 11 0.66 41.97 -9.76
N ALA A 12 -0.20 41.04 -9.33
CA ALA A 12 -1.35 40.59 -10.09
C ALA A 12 -2.46 41.64 -10.00
N ASP A 13 -2.49 42.59 -10.94
CA ASP A 13 -3.64 43.47 -11.12
C ASP A 13 -4.73 42.76 -11.92
N GLY A 14 -5.91 42.70 -11.31
CA GLY A 14 -7.12 42.15 -11.92
C GLY A 14 -7.53 42.96 -13.15
N THR A 15 -7.31 42.39 -14.33
CA THR A 15 -7.97 42.80 -15.55
C THR A 15 -8.40 41.56 -16.34
N THR A 16 -9.63 41.61 -16.80
CA THR A 16 -10.29 40.71 -17.77
C THR A 16 -9.32 39.98 -18.70
N VAL A 17 -9.49 38.65 -18.79
CA VAL A 17 -8.80 37.76 -19.75
C VAL A 17 -9.02 38.26 -21.18
N GLN A 18 -8.09 39.11 -21.65
CA GLN A 18 -7.87 39.34 -23.07
C GLN A 18 -7.05 38.16 -23.60
N ALA A 19 -7.45 37.64 -24.75
CA ALA A 19 -6.66 36.64 -25.48
C ALA A 19 -5.21 37.16 -25.65
N PRO A 20 -4.19 36.28 -25.56
CA PRO A 20 -2.81 36.72 -25.63
C PRO A 20 -2.58 37.46 -26.95
N PRO A 21 -1.84 38.59 -26.96
CA PRO A 21 -1.40 39.18 -28.22
C PRO A 21 -0.61 38.12 -28.99
N SER A 22 -0.88 38.00 -30.28
CA SER A 22 -0.19 37.09 -31.18
C SER A 22 1.32 37.25 -31.03
N SER A 23 1.98 36.24 -30.46
CA SER A 23 3.42 36.25 -30.24
C SER A 23 4.14 36.35 -31.59
N GLU A 24 4.86 37.45 -31.84
CA GLU A 24 6.01 37.35 -32.72
C GLU A 24 6.93 36.26 -32.15
N SER A 25 7.28 35.28 -32.98
CA SER A 25 8.09 34.14 -32.58
C SER A 25 9.43 34.60 -31.99
N HIS A 26 9.58 34.51 -30.66
CA HIS A 26 10.85 34.66 -29.96
C HIS A 26 11.90 33.60 -30.36
N TYR A 27 11.51 32.60 -31.16
CA TYR A 27 12.41 31.62 -31.74
C TYR A 27 12.99 32.13 -33.07
N SER A 28 14.32 31.99 -33.20
CA SER A 28 15.02 32.17 -34.47
C SER A 28 14.39 31.28 -35.56
N LYS A 29 14.23 31.82 -36.78
CA LYS A 29 13.83 31.03 -37.96
C LYS A 29 14.80 29.88 -38.28
N HIS A 30 16.03 29.96 -37.77
CA HIS A 30 17.06 28.93 -37.89
C HIS A 30 17.33 28.27 -36.54
N ILE A 31 17.07 26.96 -36.46
CA ILE A 31 17.42 26.12 -35.31
C ILE A 31 18.79 25.50 -35.57
N VAL A 32 19.75 25.80 -34.69
CA VAL A 32 21.06 25.13 -34.69
C VAL A 32 20.94 23.84 -33.89
N LEU A 33 20.81 22.72 -34.60
CA LEU A 33 20.68 21.40 -33.96
C LEU A 33 22.00 20.95 -33.30
N THR A 34 23.14 21.27 -33.90
CA THR A 34 24.47 20.93 -33.37
C THR A 34 25.51 21.97 -33.76
N THR A 35 26.58 22.04 -32.98
CA THR A 35 27.78 22.88 -33.21
C THR A 35 28.96 21.95 -33.49
N TYR A 36 30.00 22.35 -34.21
CA TYR A 36 31.19 21.51 -34.44
C TYR A 36 32.49 22.24 -34.12
N PRO A 37 33.53 21.55 -33.60
CA PRO A 37 34.85 22.14 -33.45
C PRO A 37 35.34 22.73 -34.78
N GLY A 38 35.85 23.96 -34.76
CA GLY A 38 36.35 24.67 -35.95
C GLY A 38 35.32 25.52 -36.71
N GLN A 39 34.04 25.50 -36.33
CA GLN A 39 33.07 26.48 -36.81
C GLN A 39 33.34 27.87 -36.21
N SER A 40 33.11 28.93 -36.99
CA SER A 40 33.35 30.31 -36.53
C SER A 40 32.53 30.66 -35.28
N GLY A 41 33.26 31.03 -34.22
CA GLY A 41 32.70 31.39 -32.91
C GLY A 41 32.31 30.21 -32.02
N VAL A 42 32.59 28.95 -32.40
CA VAL A 42 32.46 27.78 -31.51
C VAL A 42 33.74 27.65 -30.68
N ASP A 43 33.62 27.88 -29.37
CA ASP A 43 34.71 27.87 -28.39
C ASP A 43 34.24 27.11 -27.13
N PRO A 44 34.24 25.77 -27.15
CA PRO A 44 33.77 24.94 -26.05
C PRO A 44 34.61 25.15 -24.78
N VAL A 45 33.95 25.23 -23.63
CA VAL A 45 34.63 25.28 -22.33
C VAL A 45 35.46 24.01 -22.12
N PRO A 46 36.78 24.10 -21.86
CA PRO A 46 37.60 22.93 -21.60
C PRO A 46 37.07 22.09 -20.44
N LEU A 47 37.12 20.77 -20.60
CA LEU A 47 36.65 19.81 -19.59
C LEU A 47 37.58 18.60 -19.56
N SER A 48 38.24 18.37 -18.42
CA SER A 48 39.14 17.24 -18.20
C SER A 48 38.60 16.34 -17.09
N TRP A 49 37.81 15.32 -17.46
CA TRP A 49 37.24 14.40 -16.49
C TRP A 49 38.32 13.63 -15.71
N GLY A 50 38.16 13.52 -14.39
CA GLY A 50 39.18 12.95 -13.50
C GLY A 50 40.37 13.87 -13.22
N ALA A 51 40.26 15.17 -13.46
CA ALA A 51 41.23 16.13 -12.91
C ALA A 51 41.07 16.24 -11.37
N PRO A 52 42.16 16.50 -10.63
CA PRO A 52 42.18 16.42 -9.17
C PRO A 52 41.35 17.50 -8.47
N ASP A 53 41.09 18.64 -9.12
CA ASP A 53 40.39 19.78 -8.55
C ASP A 53 39.40 20.41 -9.55
N ALA A 54 38.42 21.17 -9.04
CA ALA A 54 37.35 21.74 -9.86
C ALA A 54 37.86 22.71 -10.94
N LYS A 55 38.92 23.48 -10.65
CA LYS A 55 39.46 24.47 -11.58
C LYS A 55 40.19 23.80 -12.74
N SER A 56 41.02 22.79 -12.47
CA SER A 56 41.68 22.01 -13.53
C SER A 56 40.72 21.07 -14.26
N ARG A 57 39.61 20.65 -13.62
CA ARG A 57 38.52 19.88 -14.25
C ARG A 57 37.73 20.74 -15.24
N GLY A 58 37.46 21.99 -14.90
CA GLY A 58 36.53 22.88 -15.61
C GLY A 58 35.06 22.58 -15.31
N PRO A 59 34.10 23.50 -15.51
CA PRO A 59 32.68 23.28 -15.17
C PRO A 59 31.94 22.41 -16.21
N VAL A 60 30.84 21.75 -15.80
CA VAL A 60 29.91 21.10 -16.75
C VAL A 60 28.96 22.16 -17.30
N VAL A 61 28.91 22.32 -18.63
CA VAL A 61 28.07 23.30 -19.32
C VAL A 61 27.27 22.60 -20.42
N ALA A 62 25.97 22.41 -20.20
CA ALA A 62 25.04 21.80 -21.17
C ALA A 62 24.09 22.83 -21.85
N SER A 63 24.36 24.13 -21.70
CA SER A 63 23.47 25.20 -22.17
C SER A 63 23.10 25.10 -23.65
N ARG A 64 21.83 25.42 -23.93
CA ARG A 64 21.25 25.52 -25.29
C ARG A 64 20.90 26.95 -25.70
N SER A 65 21.12 27.93 -24.82
CA SER A 65 20.86 29.35 -25.12
C SER A 65 21.79 29.84 -26.23
N GLY A 66 21.30 30.72 -27.11
CA GLY A 66 21.98 31.09 -28.36
C GLY A 66 23.48 31.41 -28.22
N PRO A 67 23.89 32.37 -27.36
CA PRO A 67 25.30 32.72 -27.16
C PRO A 67 26.13 31.61 -26.50
N LEU A 68 25.54 30.77 -25.64
CA LEU A 68 26.25 29.76 -24.86
C LEU A 68 26.27 28.37 -25.49
N LEU A 69 25.41 28.10 -26.49
CA LEU A 69 25.40 26.86 -27.27
C LEU A 69 26.77 26.60 -27.91
N LYS A 70 27.47 27.68 -28.26
CA LYS A 70 28.82 27.65 -28.84
C LYS A 70 29.93 27.33 -27.83
N ARG A 71 29.61 27.38 -26.53
CA ARG A 71 30.55 27.19 -25.42
C ARG A 71 30.31 25.93 -24.58
N ARG A 72 29.26 25.16 -24.88
CA ARG A 72 28.93 23.92 -24.17
C ARG A 72 30.01 22.85 -24.32
N ASN A 73 30.16 22.02 -23.29
CA ASN A 73 31.07 20.87 -23.25
C ASN A 73 30.36 19.56 -22.86
N ALA A 74 29.05 19.61 -22.64
CA ALA A 74 28.22 18.46 -22.33
C ALA A 74 26.96 18.40 -23.21
N MET A 75 26.42 17.20 -23.34
CA MET A 75 25.15 16.89 -24.00
C MET A 75 24.03 16.76 -22.96
N GLY A 76 22.77 16.82 -23.41
CA GLY A 76 21.60 16.73 -22.51
C GLY A 76 21.14 18.10 -22.02
N ALA A 77 20.64 18.13 -20.79
CA ALA A 77 20.17 19.33 -20.11
C ALA A 77 20.39 19.23 -18.59
N HIS A 78 20.57 20.38 -17.93
CA HIS A 78 20.57 20.45 -16.46
C HIS A 78 19.16 20.23 -15.89
N GLY A 79 19.08 19.74 -14.65
CA GLY A 79 17.81 19.49 -13.93
C GLY A 79 17.20 18.11 -14.17
N GLY A 80 17.96 17.17 -14.73
CA GLY A 80 17.55 15.77 -14.90
C GLY A 80 16.22 15.62 -15.63
N SER A 81 15.32 14.79 -15.09
CA SER A 81 13.97 14.60 -15.63
C SER A 81 13.10 15.86 -15.61
N TYR A 82 13.42 16.86 -14.78
CA TYR A 82 12.67 18.13 -14.72
C TYR A 82 13.00 19.09 -15.86
N SER A 83 14.05 18.84 -16.63
CA SER A 83 14.41 19.64 -17.80
C SER A 83 13.28 19.76 -18.82
N ILE A 84 12.46 18.71 -18.97
CA ILE A 84 11.30 18.71 -19.87
C ILE A 84 10.21 19.68 -19.38
N TYR A 85 9.95 19.73 -18.07
CA TYR A 85 8.99 20.67 -17.50
C TYR A 85 9.47 22.12 -17.62
N ASN A 86 10.77 22.37 -17.47
CA ASN A 86 11.36 23.68 -17.72
C ASN A 86 11.16 24.09 -19.20
N ALA A 87 11.40 23.17 -20.14
CA ALA A 87 11.15 23.43 -21.55
C ALA A 87 9.68 23.74 -21.86
N LEU A 88 8.73 23.06 -21.20
CA LEU A 88 7.30 23.36 -21.32
C LEU A 88 6.94 24.75 -20.77
N ALA A 89 7.51 25.14 -19.62
CA ALA A 89 7.30 26.48 -19.05
C ALA A 89 7.85 27.57 -19.98
N ILE A 90 9.01 27.36 -20.60
CA ILE A 90 9.55 28.27 -21.63
C ILE A 90 8.62 28.34 -22.85
N ALA A 91 8.13 27.19 -23.32
CA ALA A 91 7.23 27.14 -24.47
C ALA A 91 5.87 27.79 -24.20
N ALA A 92 5.37 27.70 -22.97
CA ALA A 92 4.14 28.35 -22.52
C ALA A 92 4.29 29.88 -22.31
N GLY A 93 5.54 30.38 -22.26
CA GLY A 93 5.84 31.78 -21.98
C GLY A 93 5.94 32.12 -20.49
N ASP A 94 5.85 31.12 -19.60
CA ASP A 94 6.01 31.30 -18.15
C ASP A 94 7.47 31.62 -17.77
N LEU A 95 8.43 31.19 -18.60
CA LEU A 95 9.86 31.49 -18.46
C LEU A 95 10.44 32.05 -19.77
N PRO A 96 11.39 32.99 -19.72
CA PRO A 96 12.06 33.48 -20.93
C PRO A 96 12.96 32.38 -21.54
N PRO A 97 13.18 32.38 -22.88
CA PRO A 97 14.00 31.36 -23.55
C PRO A 97 15.46 31.25 -23.09
N ASP A 98 16.00 32.31 -22.49
CA ASP A 98 17.34 32.38 -21.92
C ASP A 98 17.34 32.37 -20.38
N PHE A 99 16.26 31.88 -19.77
CA PHE A 99 16.10 31.79 -18.31
C PHE A 99 17.29 31.12 -17.62
N ARG A 100 17.80 31.81 -16.60
CA ARG A 100 18.87 31.35 -15.72
C ARG A 100 18.42 31.48 -14.27
N PRO A 101 18.48 30.39 -13.49
CA PRO A 101 18.28 30.47 -12.05
C PRO A 101 19.38 31.29 -11.39
N ASP A 102 19.03 32.00 -10.30
CA ASP A 102 20.00 32.60 -9.39
C ASP A 102 20.40 31.59 -8.31
N PHE A 103 21.72 31.45 -8.09
CA PHE A 103 22.32 30.53 -7.13
C PHE A 103 23.04 31.27 -6.00
N LYS A 104 22.85 32.58 -5.83
CA LYS A 104 23.40 33.34 -4.71
C LYS A 104 22.97 32.72 -3.37
N ASN A 105 23.92 32.59 -2.43
CA ASN A 105 23.70 32.03 -1.09
C ASN A 105 23.18 30.58 -1.09
N SER A 106 23.53 29.78 -2.11
CA SER A 106 23.14 28.36 -2.24
C SER A 106 24.29 27.38 -2.00
N GLU A 107 25.40 27.86 -1.41
CA GLU A 107 26.53 27.02 -1.04
C GLU A 107 26.11 25.88 -0.09
N PRO A 108 26.79 24.71 -0.14
CA PRO A 108 26.53 23.59 0.77
C PRO A 108 26.46 24.00 2.24
N THR A 109 25.47 23.50 2.98
CA THR A 109 25.42 23.69 4.44
C THR A 109 26.50 22.88 5.18
N PHE A 110 27.15 21.97 4.47
CA PHE A 110 28.27 21.18 4.95
C PHE A 110 29.24 20.91 3.79
N ASN A 111 30.52 21.16 4.02
CA ASN A 111 31.58 20.95 3.04
C ASN A 111 32.23 19.59 3.28
N PHE A 112 31.96 18.62 2.41
CA PHE A 112 32.62 17.33 2.45
C PHE A 112 34.12 17.49 2.17
N PRO A 113 35.00 16.79 2.92
CA PRO A 113 36.42 16.79 2.61
C PRO A 113 36.64 16.14 1.24
N TRP A 114 37.59 16.70 0.48
CA TRP A 114 37.98 16.16 -0.80
C TRP A 114 38.36 14.68 -0.68
N GLN A 115 37.85 13.86 -1.59
CA GLN A 115 38.15 12.43 -1.66
C GLN A 115 39.01 12.15 -2.90
N PRO A 116 40.02 11.26 -2.81
CA PRO A 116 40.82 10.86 -3.98
C PRO A 116 40.00 10.40 -5.17
N ALA A 117 38.85 9.76 -4.92
CA ALA A 117 37.95 9.30 -5.98
C ALA A 117 37.35 10.44 -6.82
N TRP A 118 37.31 11.69 -6.33
CA TRP A 118 36.81 12.83 -7.10
C TRP A 118 37.72 13.17 -8.28
N GLY A 119 39.01 12.89 -8.16
CA GLY A 119 40.01 13.02 -9.22
C GLY A 119 40.30 11.71 -9.97
N ASP A 120 39.44 10.70 -9.85
CA ASP A 120 39.64 9.39 -10.49
C ASP A 120 38.53 9.14 -11.51
N LYS A 121 38.90 9.19 -12.80
CA LYS A 121 37.99 9.00 -13.93
C LYS A 121 37.41 7.58 -14.04
N GLU A 122 37.95 6.61 -13.31
CA GLU A 122 37.46 5.22 -13.28
C GLU A 122 36.53 4.98 -12.09
N LYS A 123 36.69 5.73 -10.99
CA LYS A 123 35.85 5.59 -9.77
C LYS A 123 34.50 6.28 -9.88
N ILE A 124 34.44 7.49 -10.44
CA ILE A 124 33.20 8.25 -10.59
C ILE A 124 32.98 8.59 -12.06
N VAL A 125 31.93 8.02 -12.65
CA VAL A 125 31.61 8.12 -14.08
C VAL A 125 30.16 8.51 -14.35
N SER A 126 29.29 8.49 -13.35
CA SER A 126 27.83 8.69 -13.51
C SER A 126 27.26 9.87 -12.73
N MET A 127 28.10 10.63 -12.04
CA MET A 127 27.76 11.89 -11.37
C MET A 127 28.94 12.87 -11.43
N ASP A 128 28.66 14.16 -11.21
CA ASP A 128 29.68 15.21 -11.19
C ASP A 128 30.29 15.36 -9.79
N PRO A 129 31.58 15.03 -9.59
CA PRO A 129 32.21 15.12 -8.26
C PRO A 129 32.23 16.53 -7.65
N PHE A 130 32.24 17.57 -8.49
CA PHE A 130 32.35 18.97 -8.10
C PHE A 130 31.02 19.74 -8.23
N GLY A 131 29.95 19.04 -8.60
CA GLY A 131 28.64 19.63 -8.87
C GLY A 131 27.90 20.21 -7.65
N HIS A 132 28.43 19.96 -6.45
CA HIS A 132 27.85 20.37 -5.17
C HIS A 132 28.21 21.80 -4.76
N ASP A 133 29.31 22.36 -5.27
CA ASP A 133 29.86 23.64 -4.80
C ASP A 133 30.20 24.60 -5.96
N ILE A 134 29.33 24.69 -6.96
CA ILE A 134 29.63 25.48 -8.16
C ILE A 134 29.79 26.98 -7.86
N VAL A 135 29.16 27.50 -6.80
CA VAL A 135 29.15 28.92 -6.46
C VAL A 135 30.52 29.38 -5.99
N ASN A 136 31.22 28.56 -5.19
CA ASN A 136 32.59 28.87 -4.78
C ASN A 136 33.60 28.47 -5.86
N GLN A 137 33.43 27.30 -6.48
CA GLN A 137 34.41 26.77 -7.43
C GLN A 137 34.43 27.53 -8.77
N PHE A 138 33.29 28.08 -9.21
CA PHE A 138 33.14 28.72 -10.53
C PHE A 138 32.53 30.13 -10.46
N LYS A 139 32.81 30.86 -9.37
CA LYS A 139 32.28 32.21 -9.14
C LYS A 139 32.56 33.19 -10.27
N GLU A 140 33.78 33.17 -10.81
CA GLU A 140 34.19 34.09 -11.88
C GLU A 140 33.44 33.81 -13.18
N GLU A 141 33.29 32.53 -13.51
CA GLU A 141 32.58 32.05 -14.68
C GLU A 141 31.07 32.34 -14.59
N LEU A 142 30.48 32.14 -13.41
CA LEU A 142 29.09 32.54 -13.10
C LEU A 142 28.90 34.05 -13.26
N ASN A 143 29.79 34.87 -12.70
CA ASN A 143 29.75 36.32 -12.84
C ASN A 143 29.96 36.79 -14.29
N ALA A 144 30.73 36.03 -15.08
CA ALA A 144 30.90 36.24 -16.52
C ALA A 144 29.69 35.79 -17.34
N GLY A 145 28.61 35.35 -16.68
CA GLY A 145 27.35 34.96 -17.33
C GLY A 145 27.41 33.59 -17.99
N TRP A 146 28.21 32.65 -17.48
CA TRP A 146 28.20 31.27 -17.95
C TRP A 146 27.02 30.54 -17.31
N ASP A 147 26.35 29.68 -18.07
CA ASP A 147 25.22 28.87 -17.60
C ASP A 147 25.74 27.56 -16.99
N ILE A 148 26.33 27.70 -15.80
CA ILE A 148 26.79 26.60 -14.96
C ILE A 148 25.71 26.37 -13.90
N ARG A 149 25.22 25.15 -13.75
CA ARG A 149 24.17 24.81 -12.78
C ARG A 149 24.62 23.68 -11.86
N PRO A 150 24.22 23.69 -10.58
CA PRO A 150 24.56 22.62 -9.67
C PRO A 150 23.90 21.33 -10.15
N THR A 151 24.65 20.24 -10.02
CA THR A 151 24.17 18.88 -10.27
C THR A 151 24.11 18.09 -8.96
N MET A 152 24.53 18.70 -7.86
CA MET A 152 24.35 18.20 -6.51
C MET A 152 24.00 19.36 -5.57
N ALA A 153 23.29 19.05 -4.49
CA ALA A 153 23.02 20.02 -3.43
C ALA A 153 23.09 19.33 -2.06
N VAL A 154 23.66 20.02 -1.07
CA VAL A 154 23.84 19.51 0.29
C VAL A 154 23.10 20.40 1.28
N THR A 155 22.24 19.81 2.10
CA THR A 155 21.50 20.54 3.14
C THR A 155 21.38 19.74 4.43
N ARG A 156 20.97 20.41 5.52
CA ARG A 156 20.62 19.80 6.80
C ARG A 156 19.15 20.04 7.09
N ALA A 157 18.46 19.03 7.61
CA ALA A 157 17.04 19.11 7.90
C ALA A 157 16.66 18.22 9.08
N ASN A 158 15.46 18.43 9.60
CA ASN A 158 14.79 17.44 10.42
C ASN A 158 13.77 16.67 9.56
N MET A 159 13.56 15.39 9.89
CA MET A 159 12.65 14.50 9.18
C MET A 159 11.78 13.75 10.18
N LYS A 160 10.52 13.51 9.81
CA LYS A 160 9.60 12.65 10.56
C LYS A 160 9.13 11.50 9.67
N LEU A 161 9.09 10.32 10.26
CA LEU A 161 8.57 9.11 9.64
C LEU A 161 7.77 8.35 10.71
N ALA A 162 6.57 7.88 10.37
CA ALA A 162 5.66 7.25 11.32
C ALA A 162 6.32 6.08 12.07
N GLU A 163 7.04 5.22 11.34
CA GLU A 163 7.72 4.04 11.84
C GLU A 163 8.88 4.36 12.80
N ILE A 164 9.45 5.57 12.70
CA ILE A 164 10.45 6.02 13.68
C ILE A 164 9.75 6.50 14.96
N GLY A 165 8.62 7.20 14.83
CA GLY A 165 7.78 7.53 15.99
C GLY A 165 7.25 6.29 16.71
N GLU A 166 6.87 5.24 15.96
CA GLU A 166 6.50 3.91 16.50
C GLU A 166 7.69 3.25 17.18
N ALA A 167 8.85 3.18 16.52
CA ALA A 167 10.05 2.59 17.12
C ALA A 167 10.47 3.29 18.43
N VAL A 168 10.27 4.60 18.56
CA VAL A 168 10.50 5.33 19.82
C VAL A 168 9.46 4.95 20.89
N ARG A 169 8.17 4.87 20.52
CA ARG A 169 7.10 4.45 21.46
C ARG A 169 7.29 3.02 21.96
N ASP A 170 7.77 2.14 21.09
CA ASP A 170 7.96 0.71 21.37
C ASP A 170 9.32 0.43 22.04
N GLY A 171 10.12 1.46 22.32
CA GLY A 171 11.43 1.32 22.98
C GLY A 171 12.51 0.67 22.10
N LEU A 172 12.34 0.69 20.77
CA LEU A 172 13.31 0.18 19.79
C LEU A 172 14.35 1.22 19.37
N LEU A 173 14.08 2.51 19.60
CA LEU A 173 14.99 3.64 19.44
C LEU A 173 14.88 4.58 20.63
N ASP A 174 16.02 5.07 21.11
CA ASP A 174 16.07 6.03 22.22
C ASP A 174 15.95 7.47 21.72
N VAL A 175 15.41 8.36 22.56
CA VAL A 175 15.46 9.81 22.34
C VAL A 175 16.74 10.35 22.96
N ASP A 176 17.70 10.79 22.14
CA ASP A 176 19.01 11.28 22.60
C ASP A 176 19.18 12.81 22.50
N GLY A 177 18.21 13.52 21.90
CA GLY A 177 18.22 14.98 21.69
C GLY A 177 19.20 15.48 20.61
N THR A 178 19.99 14.58 20.03
CA THR A 178 21.03 14.85 19.04
C THR A 178 20.66 14.35 17.65
N ILE A 179 20.41 13.05 17.49
CA ILE A 179 19.99 12.37 16.28
C ILE A 179 18.47 12.23 16.31
N VAL A 180 17.91 11.56 17.33
CA VAL A 180 16.47 11.51 17.60
C VAL A 180 16.15 12.62 18.59
N VAL A 181 15.48 13.66 18.10
CA VAL A 181 15.32 14.95 18.79
C VAL A 181 14.29 14.86 19.92
N ASP A 182 13.17 14.19 19.69
CA ASP A 182 12.07 14.12 20.64
C ASP A 182 11.25 12.82 20.52
N SER A 183 10.26 12.67 21.41
CA SER A 183 9.38 11.50 21.48
C SER A 183 8.42 11.34 20.29
N SER A 184 8.34 12.32 19.39
CA SER A 184 7.57 12.19 18.14
C SER A 184 8.33 11.40 17.07
N GLY A 185 9.61 11.08 17.32
CA GLY A 185 10.48 10.42 16.34
C GLY A 185 11.04 11.40 15.31
N GLU A 186 11.18 12.69 15.66
CA GLU A 186 11.88 13.67 14.82
C GLU A 186 13.38 13.34 14.76
N VAL A 187 13.94 13.29 13.55
CA VAL A 187 15.34 12.90 13.33
C VAL A 187 16.11 13.99 12.59
N ARG A 188 17.30 14.35 13.09
CA ARG A 188 18.23 15.22 12.37
C ARG A 188 18.96 14.45 11.27
N VAL A 189 18.98 15.02 10.07
CA VAL A 189 19.54 14.35 8.89
C VAL A 189 20.27 15.35 8.00
N SER A 190 21.41 14.94 7.44
CA SER A 190 22.04 15.65 6.33
C SER A 190 21.61 15.00 5.02
N LYS A 191 21.25 15.80 4.02
CA LYS A 191 20.72 15.36 2.74
C LYS A 191 21.64 15.77 1.60
N VAL A 192 21.89 14.86 0.67
CA VAL A 192 22.62 15.15 -0.57
C VAL A 192 21.74 14.75 -1.76
N ALA A 193 21.26 15.72 -2.52
CA ALA A 193 20.57 15.47 -3.78
C ALA A 193 21.59 15.40 -4.93
N VAL A 194 21.41 14.48 -5.87
CA VAL A 194 22.36 14.24 -6.96
C VAL A 194 21.61 13.97 -8.27
N GLU A 195 21.93 14.76 -9.28
CA GLU A 195 21.51 14.57 -10.66
C GLU A 195 22.56 13.75 -11.44
N PRO A 196 22.13 12.92 -12.41
CA PRO A 196 23.03 12.08 -13.19
C PRO A 196 23.87 12.92 -14.16
N VAL A 197 25.18 12.69 -14.16
CA VAL A 197 26.14 13.30 -15.09
C VAL A 197 27.13 12.25 -15.54
N TRP A 198 26.99 11.79 -16.77
CA TRP A 198 27.70 10.62 -17.28
C TRP A 198 28.94 11.02 -18.08
N TYR A 199 30.09 10.52 -17.65
CA TYR A 199 31.29 10.46 -18.47
C TYR A 199 31.24 9.20 -19.35
N LEU A 200 30.87 9.39 -20.61
CA LEU A 200 30.52 8.30 -21.52
C LEU A 200 31.61 7.24 -21.72
N PRO A 201 32.92 7.58 -21.81
CA PRO A 201 33.97 6.57 -21.87
C PRO A 201 33.96 5.64 -20.64
N GLY A 202 33.90 6.23 -19.44
CA GLY A 202 33.88 5.45 -18.20
C GLY A 202 32.59 4.65 -18.03
N VAL A 203 31.44 5.19 -18.45
CA VAL A 203 30.18 4.42 -18.48
C VAL A 203 30.31 3.23 -19.43
N ALA A 204 30.83 3.41 -20.64
CA ALA A 204 31.05 2.33 -21.59
C ALA A 204 31.94 1.21 -21.01
N ASP A 205 33.03 1.59 -20.33
CA ASP A 205 33.92 0.64 -19.65
C ASP A 205 33.18 -0.15 -18.56
N ARG A 206 32.34 0.50 -17.74
CA ARG A 206 31.51 -0.18 -16.71
C ARG A 206 30.53 -1.18 -17.30
N PHE A 207 30.10 -0.99 -18.54
CA PHE A 207 29.21 -1.89 -19.26
C PHE A 207 29.94 -2.89 -20.16
N GLY A 208 31.27 -2.85 -20.23
CA GLY A 208 32.06 -3.75 -21.07
C GLY A 208 31.81 -3.57 -22.57
N VAL A 209 31.44 -2.37 -23.00
CA VAL A 209 31.14 -2.03 -24.40
C VAL A 209 32.00 -0.87 -24.88
N SER A 210 32.16 -0.71 -26.20
CA SER A 210 32.82 0.49 -26.71
C SER A 210 31.94 1.75 -26.54
N GLU A 211 32.57 2.91 -26.36
CA GLU A 211 31.88 4.21 -26.29
C GLU A 211 30.95 4.45 -27.50
N SER A 212 31.41 4.07 -28.70
CA SER A 212 30.64 4.19 -29.94
C SER A 212 29.37 3.34 -29.93
N VAL A 213 29.44 2.11 -29.41
CA VAL A 213 28.28 1.22 -29.27
C VAL A 213 27.30 1.80 -28.25
N LEU A 214 27.79 2.19 -27.07
CA LEU A 214 26.96 2.81 -26.03
C LEU A 214 26.18 4.01 -26.58
N ARG A 215 26.88 4.96 -27.22
CA ARG A 215 26.29 6.17 -27.80
C ARG A 215 25.23 5.86 -28.85
N ARG A 216 25.56 4.95 -29.77
CA ARG A 216 24.65 4.56 -30.85
C ARG A 216 23.38 3.91 -30.29
N THR A 217 23.52 2.99 -29.34
CA THR A 217 22.39 2.33 -28.68
C THR A 217 21.54 3.34 -27.92
N LEU A 218 22.15 4.28 -27.17
CA LEU A 218 21.42 5.35 -26.51
C LEU A 218 20.62 6.20 -27.51
N PHE A 219 21.22 6.62 -28.62
CA PHE A 219 20.54 7.39 -29.65
C PHE A 219 19.38 6.62 -30.30
N GLU A 220 19.63 5.40 -30.77
CA GLU A 220 18.63 4.58 -31.48
C GLU A 220 17.46 4.20 -30.56
N HIS A 221 17.73 3.79 -29.32
CA HIS A 221 16.69 3.34 -28.38
C HIS A 221 16.02 4.46 -27.59
N THR A 222 16.44 5.72 -27.75
CA THR A 222 15.72 6.90 -27.26
C THR A 222 14.98 7.65 -28.37
N GLY A 223 14.72 6.96 -29.50
CA GLY A 223 13.95 7.52 -30.63
C GLY A 223 14.68 8.61 -31.39
N GLY A 224 16.02 8.56 -31.43
CA GLY A 224 16.84 9.60 -32.05
C GLY A 224 17.01 10.87 -31.21
N SER A 225 16.72 10.80 -29.90
CA SER A 225 16.97 11.91 -28.98
C SER A 225 18.47 12.17 -28.85
N TYR A 226 18.85 13.44 -28.69
CA TYR A 226 20.23 13.90 -28.56
C TYR A 226 21.15 13.47 -29.74
N PRO A 227 20.99 14.07 -30.93
CA PRO A 227 21.81 13.76 -32.12
C PRO A 227 23.32 13.90 -31.88
N GLU A 228 23.73 14.68 -30.88
CA GLU A 228 25.13 14.82 -30.47
C GLU A 228 25.77 13.51 -29.99
N LEU A 229 24.99 12.54 -29.52
CA LEU A 229 25.51 11.23 -29.15
C LEU A 229 26.27 10.59 -30.32
N VAL A 230 25.80 10.79 -31.55
CA VAL A 230 26.42 10.28 -32.78
C VAL A 230 27.27 11.35 -33.49
N THR A 231 26.80 12.60 -33.52
CA THR A 231 27.43 13.67 -34.31
C THR A 231 28.57 14.40 -33.60
N ARG A 232 28.67 14.29 -32.27
CA ARG A 232 29.67 14.98 -31.43
C ARG A 232 30.45 14.02 -30.55
N PRO A 233 31.32 13.18 -31.14
CA PRO A 233 32.17 12.25 -30.39
C PRO A 233 33.17 12.96 -29.48
N ASP A 234 33.45 14.24 -29.70
CA ASP A 234 34.28 15.11 -28.86
C ASP A 234 33.63 15.46 -27.52
N LEU A 235 32.29 15.51 -27.44
CA LEU A 235 31.57 15.77 -26.19
C LEU A 235 31.49 14.49 -25.35
N LYS A 236 32.34 14.36 -24.33
CA LYS A 236 32.43 13.14 -23.51
C LYS A 236 31.46 13.06 -22.34
N VAL A 237 30.75 14.16 -22.03
CA VAL A 237 29.81 14.23 -20.91
C VAL A 237 28.38 14.33 -21.38
N PHE A 238 27.49 13.57 -20.75
CA PHE A 238 26.06 13.51 -21.04
C PHE A 238 25.25 13.65 -19.75
N LEU A 239 24.25 14.53 -19.74
CA LEU A 239 23.29 14.68 -18.66
C LEU A 239 21.98 14.01 -19.10
N PRO A 240 21.78 12.70 -18.83
CA PRO A 240 20.55 12.02 -19.21
C PRO A 240 19.35 12.55 -18.40
N PRO A 241 18.17 12.73 -19.00
CA PRO A 241 16.98 13.22 -18.32
C PRO A 241 16.28 12.10 -17.52
N ILE A 242 17.02 11.42 -16.65
CA ILE A 242 16.52 10.32 -15.80
C ILE A 242 16.46 10.74 -14.34
N GLY A 243 15.83 9.92 -13.50
CA GLY A 243 15.78 10.16 -12.06
C GLY A 243 17.16 10.10 -11.41
N GLY A 244 17.44 11.07 -10.53
CA GLY A 244 18.64 11.12 -9.70
C GLY A 244 18.57 10.25 -8.45
N LEU A 245 19.31 10.65 -7.42
CA LEU A 245 19.29 10.00 -6.10
C LEU A 245 19.31 11.03 -4.96
N THR A 246 18.99 10.57 -3.76
CA THR A 246 19.15 11.35 -2.53
C THR A 246 19.83 10.51 -1.46
N VAL A 247 20.89 11.05 -0.86
CA VAL A 247 21.55 10.47 0.31
C VAL A 247 20.97 11.10 1.56
N TYR A 248 20.65 10.27 2.56
CA TYR A 248 20.28 10.66 3.91
C TYR A 248 21.34 10.13 4.87
N ILE A 249 21.99 11.05 5.58
CA ILE A 249 23.06 10.73 6.54
C ILE A 249 22.54 11.04 7.95
N PHE A 250 22.54 10.02 8.79
CA PHE A 250 22.18 10.09 10.20
C PHE A 250 23.45 10.16 11.03
N GLY A 251 23.52 11.15 11.91
CA GLY A 251 24.75 11.51 12.62
C GLY A 251 25.65 12.49 11.84
N PRO A 252 26.85 12.79 12.37
CA PRO A 252 27.79 13.75 11.77
C PRO A 252 28.29 13.29 10.39
N PRO A 253 28.12 14.07 9.31
CA PRO A 253 28.55 13.69 7.95
C PRO A 253 30.05 13.41 7.80
N GLU A 254 30.89 14.00 8.65
CA GLU A 254 32.34 13.81 8.67
C GLU A 254 32.74 12.36 8.96
N ARG A 255 31.86 11.61 9.66
CA ARG A 255 32.10 10.21 10.04
C ARG A 255 31.87 9.23 8.90
N VAL A 256 31.17 9.61 7.83
CA VAL A 256 30.81 8.71 6.73
C VAL A 256 32.05 8.10 6.05
N SER A 257 33.12 8.89 5.93
CA SER A 257 34.39 8.45 5.33
C SER A 257 35.41 7.87 6.34
N ASP A 258 35.11 7.89 7.64
CA ASP A 258 36.03 7.42 8.67
C ASP A 258 35.94 5.89 8.82
N GLU A 259 37.01 5.19 8.47
CA GLU A 259 37.08 3.72 8.52
C GLU A 259 37.09 3.17 9.96
N ASN A 260 37.36 4.02 10.97
CA ASN A 260 37.44 3.64 12.38
C ASN A 260 36.07 3.60 13.08
N VAL A 261 35.06 4.23 12.48
CA VAL A 261 33.67 4.13 12.97
C VAL A 261 32.93 3.02 12.22
N LYS A 262 31.81 2.59 12.80
CA LYS A 262 30.92 1.65 12.16
C LYS A 262 29.96 2.36 11.21
N LEU A 263 29.75 1.77 10.03
CA LEU A 263 28.82 2.26 9.02
C LEU A 263 27.70 1.26 8.76
N ALA A 264 26.45 1.70 8.97
CA ALA A 264 25.25 1.02 8.51
C ALA A 264 24.74 1.67 7.22
N LEU A 265 24.61 0.89 6.15
CA LEU A 265 24.25 1.37 4.81
C LEU A 265 23.01 0.68 4.27
N ARG A 266 22.03 1.49 3.84
CA ARG A 266 20.88 1.05 3.05
C ARG A 266 20.90 1.69 1.67
N ILE A 267 20.95 0.86 0.63
CA ILE A 267 20.75 1.31 -0.77
C ILE A 267 19.35 0.89 -1.21
N HIS A 268 18.50 1.87 -1.46
CA HIS A 268 17.09 1.69 -1.77
C HIS A 268 16.78 2.13 -3.20
N ASP A 269 16.00 1.31 -3.92
CA ASP A 269 15.43 1.70 -5.21
C ASP A 269 13.97 2.11 -4.94
N GLU A 270 13.58 3.29 -5.42
CA GLU A 270 12.24 3.88 -5.24
C GLU A 270 11.11 2.93 -5.62
N CYS A 271 10.07 2.93 -4.80
CA CYS A 271 8.84 2.20 -5.02
C CYS A 271 7.68 3.03 -4.51
N ASN A 272 7.13 3.94 -5.32
CA ASN A 272 6.11 4.91 -4.91
C ASN A 272 4.91 4.23 -4.22
N GLY A 273 4.37 3.17 -4.84
CA GLY A 273 3.23 2.42 -4.28
C GLY A 273 3.46 1.84 -2.89
N SER A 274 4.69 1.45 -2.54
CA SER A 274 5.00 0.92 -1.20
C SER A 274 5.54 2.02 -0.29
N ASP A 275 6.54 2.77 -0.75
CA ASP A 275 7.25 3.77 0.03
C ASP A 275 6.32 4.91 0.49
N VAL A 276 5.37 5.34 -0.34
CA VAL A 276 4.44 6.44 -0.04
C VAL A 276 3.08 5.93 0.43
N PHE A 277 2.51 4.95 -0.28
CA PHE A 277 1.15 4.47 -0.04
C PHE A 277 1.05 3.15 0.72
N GLN A 278 2.17 2.64 1.23
CA GLN A 278 2.22 1.44 2.08
C GLN A 278 1.57 0.19 1.46
N SER A 279 1.65 0.04 0.13
CA SER A 279 1.23 -1.21 -0.52
C SER A 279 2.00 -2.41 0.06
N ASP A 280 1.24 -3.44 0.43
CA ASP A 280 1.68 -4.72 1.01
C ASP A 280 2.04 -5.78 -0.03
N ILE A 281 2.00 -5.43 -1.32
CA ILE A 281 2.34 -6.30 -2.46
C ILE A 281 3.87 -6.52 -2.57
N CYS A 282 4.67 -5.64 -1.97
CA CYS A 282 6.12 -5.75 -2.00
C CYS A 282 6.79 -5.31 -0.69
N THR A 283 7.99 -5.79 -0.47
CA THR A 283 8.80 -5.56 0.76
C THR A 283 9.57 -4.22 0.77
N CYS A 284 9.30 -3.31 -0.18
CA CYS A 284 10.11 -2.09 -0.33
C CYS A 284 10.03 -1.18 0.89
N ARG A 285 8.81 -0.81 1.34
CA ARG A 285 8.61 0.06 2.50
C ARG A 285 9.07 -0.55 3.82
N PRO A 286 8.68 -1.80 4.18
CA PRO A 286 9.16 -2.41 5.42
C PRO A 286 10.68 -2.44 5.50
N TYR A 287 11.34 -2.73 4.37
CA TYR A 287 12.80 -2.81 4.35
C TYR A 287 13.48 -1.43 4.33
N LEU A 288 12.84 -0.41 3.76
CA LEU A 288 13.28 0.99 3.87
C LEU A 288 13.18 1.48 5.31
N ALA A 289 12.04 1.22 5.99
CA ALA A 289 11.83 1.59 7.38
C ALA A 289 12.83 0.91 8.30
N PHE A 290 13.05 -0.40 8.14
CA PHE A 290 14.12 -1.14 8.81
C PHE A 290 15.49 -0.51 8.54
N GLY A 291 15.78 -0.20 7.28
CA GLY A 291 17.02 0.42 6.84
C GLY A 291 17.30 1.75 7.55
N ILE A 292 16.30 2.63 7.62
CA ILE A 292 16.37 3.92 8.30
C ILE A 292 16.55 3.72 9.81
N ARG A 293 15.79 2.82 10.43
CA ARG A 293 15.89 2.53 11.88
C ARG A 293 17.29 2.06 12.27
N GLU A 294 17.86 1.10 11.55
CA GLU A 294 19.20 0.60 11.83
C GLU A 294 20.29 1.65 11.54
N ALA A 295 20.12 2.48 10.52
CA ALA A 295 21.02 3.59 10.23
C ALA A 295 21.02 4.62 11.37
N ILE A 296 19.83 4.98 11.88
CA ILE A 296 19.69 5.86 13.05
C ILE A 296 20.39 5.22 14.26
N ARG A 297 20.06 3.96 14.57
CA ARG A 297 20.65 3.24 15.71
C ARG A 297 22.18 3.20 15.65
N GLU A 298 22.77 2.93 14.49
CA GLU A 298 24.22 2.94 14.33
C GLU A 298 24.82 4.33 14.59
N ALA A 299 24.15 5.38 14.13
CA ALA A 299 24.56 6.75 14.42
C ALA A 299 24.49 7.09 15.93
N GLN A 300 23.44 6.63 16.63
CA GLN A 300 23.30 6.81 18.09
C GLN A 300 24.40 6.08 18.87
N ASN A 301 24.84 4.92 18.36
CA ASN A 301 25.95 4.13 18.93
C ASN A 301 27.33 4.74 18.65
N GLY A 302 27.41 5.96 18.12
CA GLY A 302 28.65 6.65 17.80
C GLY A 302 29.21 6.35 16.41
N GLY A 303 28.53 5.51 15.63
CA GLY A 303 28.85 5.22 14.23
C GLY A 303 28.30 6.25 13.25
N SER A 304 27.98 5.78 12.05
CA SER A 304 27.36 6.54 10.95
C SER A 304 26.25 5.72 10.29
N GLY A 305 25.10 6.34 10.05
CA GLY A 305 24.00 5.75 9.31
C GLY A 305 23.80 6.41 7.96
N VAL A 306 23.71 5.64 6.88
CA VAL A 306 23.49 6.17 5.53
C VAL A 306 22.38 5.42 4.81
N VAL A 307 21.42 6.16 4.26
CA VAL A 307 20.39 5.64 3.37
C VAL A 307 20.50 6.36 2.03
N ILE A 308 20.67 5.63 0.93
CA ILE A 308 20.72 6.17 -0.42
C ILE A 308 19.47 5.76 -1.16
N TYR A 309 18.67 6.74 -1.56
CA TYR A 309 17.40 6.57 -2.23
C TYR A 309 17.53 6.88 -3.73
N PHE A 310 17.50 5.85 -4.57
CA PHE A 310 17.57 5.99 -6.02
C PHE A 310 16.18 6.11 -6.63
N ARG A 311 15.93 7.14 -7.45
CA ARG A 311 14.67 7.35 -8.16
C ARG A 311 14.56 6.43 -9.37
N LYS A 312 14.33 5.14 -9.11
CA LYS A 312 14.38 4.02 -10.08
C LYS A 312 13.19 3.06 -9.88
N GLU A 313 12.00 3.54 -10.21
CA GLU A 313 10.76 2.77 -10.07
C GLU A 313 10.76 1.43 -10.82
N GLY A 314 10.17 0.41 -10.19
CA GLY A 314 9.86 -0.88 -10.83
C GLY A 314 11.05 -1.61 -11.44
N ARG A 315 12.24 -1.54 -10.82
CA ARG A 315 13.48 -2.11 -11.39
C ARG A 315 13.88 -1.48 -12.73
N ALA A 316 13.67 -0.17 -12.85
CA ALA A 316 13.86 0.59 -14.09
C ALA A 316 12.94 0.14 -15.25
N LEU A 317 11.81 -0.52 -14.96
CA LEU A 317 10.76 -0.86 -15.94
C LEU A 317 9.64 0.19 -15.98
N GLY A 318 9.56 1.05 -14.95
CA GLY A 318 8.48 2.02 -14.78
C GLY A 318 7.23 1.44 -14.10
N GLU A 319 6.40 2.34 -13.57
CA GLU A 319 5.23 2.00 -12.75
C GLU A 319 4.15 1.26 -13.54
N VAL A 320 3.90 1.67 -14.79
CA VAL A 320 2.88 1.04 -15.65
C VAL A 320 3.17 -0.44 -15.86
N ILE A 321 4.40 -0.78 -16.27
CA ILE A 321 4.80 -2.17 -16.49
C ILE A 321 4.69 -2.98 -15.19
N LYS A 322 5.12 -2.40 -14.07
CA LYS A 322 4.98 -3.01 -12.74
C LYS A 322 3.52 -3.33 -12.41
N TYR A 323 2.59 -2.42 -12.67
CA TYR A 323 1.16 -2.64 -12.41
C TYR A 323 0.57 -3.68 -13.37
N LEU A 324 1.00 -3.72 -14.64
CA LEU A 324 0.62 -4.78 -15.56
C LEU A 324 1.09 -6.15 -15.07
N VAL A 325 2.31 -6.26 -14.53
CA VAL A 325 2.81 -7.49 -13.88
C VAL A 325 1.94 -7.87 -12.69
N TYR A 326 1.55 -6.90 -11.83
CA TYR A 326 0.66 -7.16 -10.70
C TYR A 326 -0.72 -7.64 -11.15
N ASN A 327 -1.30 -7.02 -12.18
CA ASN A 327 -2.58 -7.45 -12.75
C ASN A 327 -2.49 -8.88 -13.31
N ALA A 328 -1.40 -9.21 -14.00
CA ALA A 328 -1.17 -10.56 -14.52
C ALA A 328 -1.01 -11.60 -13.40
N ARG A 329 -0.33 -11.24 -12.30
CA ARG A 329 -0.21 -12.07 -11.09
C ARG A 329 -1.58 -12.34 -10.48
N LYS A 330 -2.38 -11.29 -10.27
CA LYS A 330 -3.72 -11.41 -9.65
C LYS A 330 -4.71 -12.21 -10.50
N ARG A 331 -4.64 -12.12 -11.84
CA ARG A 331 -5.55 -12.86 -12.75
C ARG A 331 -5.13 -14.30 -13.03
N GLY A 332 -3.84 -14.60 -12.95
CA GLY A 332 -3.27 -15.90 -13.38
C GLY A 332 -2.82 -16.81 -12.24
N GLY A 333 -3.22 -16.49 -11.00
CA GLY A 333 -2.70 -17.09 -9.76
C GLY A 333 -1.37 -16.45 -9.36
N ASP A 334 -1.31 -15.92 -8.13
CA ASP A 334 -0.13 -15.25 -7.58
C ASP A 334 0.72 -16.22 -6.76
N THR A 335 1.63 -16.96 -7.43
CA THR A 335 2.53 -17.94 -6.80
C THR A 335 4.00 -17.54 -6.98
N ALA A 336 4.84 -17.89 -6.01
CA ALA A 336 6.24 -17.45 -5.99
C ALA A 336 7.07 -18.04 -7.15
N ASP A 337 6.78 -19.28 -7.56
CA ASP A 337 7.42 -19.97 -8.69
C ASP A 337 7.24 -19.23 -10.03
N LYS A 338 6.14 -18.49 -10.21
CA LYS A 338 5.82 -17.77 -11.45
C LYS A 338 6.26 -16.31 -11.45
N TYR A 339 6.78 -15.79 -10.34
CA TYR A 339 7.05 -14.36 -10.14
C TYR A 339 7.92 -13.73 -11.26
N PHE A 340 9.07 -14.35 -11.58
CA PHE A 340 9.96 -13.84 -12.62
C PHE A 340 9.42 -14.08 -14.03
N THR A 341 8.82 -15.24 -14.28
CA THR A 341 8.22 -15.56 -15.57
C THR A 341 7.10 -14.58 -15.94
N ARG A 342 6.28 -14.15 -14.96
CA ARG A 342 5.26 -13.12 -15.18
C ARG A 342 5.87 -11.77 -15.53
N THR A 343 6.98 -11.42 -14.89
CA THR A 343 7.73 -10.21 -15.24
C THR A 343 8.26 -10.29 -16.67
N GLU A 344 8.92 -11.39 -17.04
CA GLU A 344 9.46 -11.59 -18.39
C GLU A 344 8.37 -11.55 -19.46
N ASN A 345 7.22 -12.18 -19.21
CA ASN A 345 6.12 -12.22 -20.17
C ASN A 345 5.55 -10.83 -20.50
N ILE A 346 5.62 -9.89 -19.55
CA ILE A 346 5.08 -8.53 -19.72
C ILE A 346 6.16 -7.53 -20.12
N ALA A 347 7.31 -7.57 -19.44
CA ALA A 347 8.40 -6.61 -19.62
C ALA A 347 9.44 -7.04 -20.66
N GLY A 348 9.43 -8.30 -21.11
CA GLY A 348 10.44 -8.89 -21.99
C GLY A 348 11.77 -9.24 -21.29
N VAL A 349 11.94 -8.85 -20.03
CA VAL A 349 13.16 -9.02 -19.22
C VAL A 349 12.84 -9.12 -17.73
N ARG A 350 13.69 -9.80 -16.94
CA ARG A 350 13.50 -9.96 -15.47
C ARG A 350 13.79 -8.68 -14.68
N ASP A 351 14.86 -7.99 -15.06
CA ASP A 351 15.42 -6.85 -14.33
C ASP A 351 16.23 -5.99 -15.29
N MET A 352 15.96 -4.68 -15.34
CA MET A 352 16.73 -3.72 -16.13
C MET A 352 17.64 -2.85 -15.25
N ARG A 353 17.73 -3.12 -13.95
CA ARG A 353 18.58 -2.33 -13.05
C ARG A 353 20.04 -2.59 -13.33
N PHE A 354 20.74 -1.52 -13.67
CA PHE A 354 22.19 -1.51 -13.73
C PHE A 354 22.74 -0.95 -12.41
N GLN A 355 23.31 -1.83 -11.59
CA GLN A 355 23.94 -1.45 -10.33
C GLN A 355 25.42 -1.06 -10.51
N ALA A 356 26.00 -1.25 -11.70
CA ALA A 356 27.42 -0.95 -11.96
C ALA A 356 27.81 0.53 -11.75
N LEU A 357 26.84 1.46 -11.85
CA LEU A 357 27.01 2.90 -11.63
C LEU A 357 26.68 3.33 -10.19
N MET A 358 25.97 2.49 -9.43
CA MET A 358 25.53 2.81 -8.07
C MET A 358 26.68 3.12 -7.09
N PRO A 359 27.85 2.46 -7.15
CA PRO A 359 28.94 2.73 -6.22
C PRO A 359 29.55 4.14 -6.30
N ASP A 360 29.33 4.89 -7.38
CA ASP A 360 29.94 6.21 -7.59
C ASP A 360 29.65 7.19 -6.44
N ILE A 361 28.42 7.19 -5.91
CA ILE A 361 28.06 8.02 -4.75
C ILE A 361 28.75 7.56 -3.46
N LEU A 362 29.06 6.26 -3.33
CA LEU A 362 29.80 5.74 -2.17
C LEU A 362 31.27 6.21 -2.22
N HIS A 363 31.87 6.17 -3.42
CA HIS A 363 33.20 6.71 -3.66
C HIS A 363 33.24 8.23 -3.44
N TRP A 364 32.20 8.95 -3.86
CA TRP A 364 32.07 10.39 -3.60
C TRP A 364 32.00 10.70 -2.11
N LEU A 365 31.28 9.90 -1.33
CA LEU A 365 31.22 9.99 0.14
C LEU A 365 32.51 9.54 0.85
N GLY A 366 33.49 9.00 0.13
CA GLY A 366 34.74 8.50 0.71
C GLY A 366 34.62 7.16 1.42
N ILE A 367 33.54 6.41 1.19
CA ILE A 367 33.29 5.13 1.85
C ILE A 367 34.22 4.06 1.27
N LYS A 368 35.00 3.40 2.13
CA LYS A 368 35.90 2.29 1.77
C LYS A 368 35.51 0.96 2.42
N LYS A 369 34.73 1.02 3.50
CA LYS A 369 34.27 -0.11 4.30
C LYS A 369 32.82 0.15 4.73
N ILE A 370 31.99 -0.88 4.62
CA ILE A 370 30.62 -0.93 5.14
C ILE A 370 30.57 -2.05 6.17
N ASP A 371 30.33 -1.70 7.43
CA ASP A 371 30.22 -2.69 8.50
C ASP A 371 28.92 -3.47 8.36
N ARG A 372 27.80 -2.79 8.11
CA ARG A 372 26.47 -3.41 7.96
C ARG A 372 25.76 -2.96 6.69
N MET A 373 25.65 -3.84 5.71
CA MET A 373 24.85 -3.61 4.50
C MET A 373 23.44 -4.17 4.68
N LEU A 374 22.45 -3.28 4.76
CA LEU A 374 21.04 -3.59 4.99
C LEU A 374 20.35 -3.94 3.65
N SER A 375 20.78 -5.04 3.03
CA SER A 375 20.28 -5.50 1.74
C SER A 375 20.49 -6.99 1.48
N MET A 376 19.49 -7.63 0.86
CA MET A 376 19.56 -9.01 0.38
C MET A 376 20.04 -9.11 -1.08
N SER A 377 20.17 -7.99 -1.79
CA SER A 377 20.44 -7.99 -3.24
C SER A 377 21.90 -8.28 -3.55
N ASN A 378 22.16 -9.39 -4.27
CA ASN A 378 23.51 -9.70 -4.78
C ASN A 378 23.98 -8.66 -5.79
N MET A 379 23.10 -8.19 -6.69
CA MET A 379 23.45 -7.16 -7.67
C MET A 379 24.01 -5.88 -7.03
N LYS A 380 23.47 -5.48 -5.87
CA LYS A 380 23.98 -4.33 -5.11
C LYS A 380 25.30 -4.68 -4.42
N HIS A 381 25.35 -5.82 -3.74
CA HIS A 381 26.56 -6.28 -3.05
C HIS A 381 27.75 -6.39 -4.00
N ASP A 382 27.58 -7.10 -5.11
CA ASP A 382 28.65 -7.42 -6.05
C ASP A 382 29.18 -6.15 -6.71
N ALA A 383 28.30 -5.22 -7.09
CA ALA A 383 28.71 -3.93 -7.64
C ALA A 383 29.58 -3.11 -6.66
N ILE A 384 29.26 -3.13 -5.36
CA ILE A 384 30.02 -2.41 -4.33
C ILE A 384 31.40 -3.06 -4.15
N VAL A 385 31.44 -4.39 -3.96
CA VAL A 385 32.69 -5.13 -3.74
C VAL A 385 33.61 -5.03 -4.95
N GLN A 386 33.09 -5.19 -6.16
CA GLN A 386 33.85 -5.06 -7.41
C GLN A 386 34.41 -3.64 -7.61
N SER A 387 33.75 -2.62 -7.06
CA SER A 387 34.26 -1.24 -7.09
C SER A 387 35.39 -0.97 -6.07
N GLY A 388 35.68 -1.95 -5.20
CA GLY A 388 36.77 -1.90 -4.22
C GLY A 388 36.34 -1.54 -2.79
N ILE A 389 35.05 -1.53 -2.48
CA ILE A 389 34.53 -1.23 -1.14
C ILE A 389 34.24 -2.54 -0.41
N LYS A 390 34.79 -2.69 0.80
CA LYS A 390 34.61 -3.92 1.60
C LYS A 390 33.25 -3.89 2.31
N ILE A 391 32.55 -5.02 2.34
CA ILE A 391 31.34 -5.22 3.14
C ILE A 391 31.63 -6.31 4.18
N LEU A 392 31.41 -6.02 5.47
CA LEU A 392 31.68 -6.97 6.56
C LEU A 392 30.46 -7.85 6.85
N GLU A 393 29.28 -7.24 7.00
CA GLU A 393 28.03 -7.94 7.29
C GLU A 393 26.95 -7.58 6.26
N ARG A 394 26.20 -8.59 5.80
CA ARG A 394 24.95 -8.41 5.06
C ARG A 394 23.79 -8.74 5.98
N VAL A 395 22.83 -7.84 6.11
CA VAL A 395 21.69 -7.97 7.02
C VAL A 395 20.41 -8.07 6.19
N PRO A 396 19.65 -9.18 6.29
CA PRO A 396 18.36 -9.32 5.61
C PRO A 396 17.26 -8.50 6.33
N ILE A 397 16.08 -8.40 5.70
CA ILE A 397 14.90 -7.87 6.41
C ILE A 397 14.48 -8.87 7.50
N PRO A 398 14.05 -8.41 8.70
CA PRO A 398 13.47 -9.29 9.72
C PRO A 398 12.19 -9.98 9.24
N GLU A 399 11.98 -11.24 9.65
CA GLU A 399 10.85 -12.08 9.22
C GLU A 399 9.49 -11.51 9.64
N ASP A 400 9.42 -10.91 10.83
CA ASP A 400 8.24 -10.25 11.40
C ASP A 400 7.84 -8.98 10.63
N MET A 401 8.76 -8.42 9.84
CA MET A 401 8.52 -7.22 9.02
C MET A 401 8.12 -7.56 7.58
N ILE A 402 7.98 -8.84 7.20
CA ILE A 402 7.57 -9.25 5.85
C ILE A 402 6.04 -9.37 5.81
N PRO A 403 5.32 -8.51 5.05
CA PRO A 403 3.88 -8.65 4.87
C PRO A 403 3.52 -10.01 4.25
N SER A 404 2.38 -10.58 4.63
CA SER A 404 1.92 -11.89 4.15
C SER A 404 1.88 -11.97 2.62
N ASP A 405 1.31 -10.95 1.96
CA ASP A 405 1.21 -10.86 0.50
C ASP A 405 2.57 -10.69 -0.19
N SER A 406 3.52 -10.08 0.51
CA SER A 406 4.87 -9.88 0.00
C SER A 406 5.73 -11.15 0.07
N ARG A 407 5.26 -12.23 0.71
CA ARG A 407 5.98 -13.53 0.75
C ARG A 407 6.21 -14.09 -0.64
N VAL A 408 5.23 -13.96 -1.53
CA VAL A 408 5.36 -14.35 -2.95
C VAL A 408 6.56 -13.69 -3.61
N GLU A 409 6.82 -12.41 -3.32
CA GLU A 409 7.96 -11.69 -3.86
C GLU A 409 9.27 -12.12 -3.19
N ILE A 410 9.30 -12.19 -1.86
CA ILE A 410 10.56 -12.40 -1.13
C ILE A 410 11.10 -13.81 -1.33
N ASP A 411 10.23 -14.83 -1.29
CA ASP A 411 10.62 -16.22 -1.41
C ASP A 411 11.10 -16.53 -2.84
N ALA A 412 10.43 -15.94 -3.84
CA ALA A 412 10.89 -15.99 -5.23
C ALA A 412 12.29 -15.37 -5.40
N LYS A 413 12.56 -14.23 -4.74
CA LYS A 413 13.86 -13.55 -4.81
C LYS A 413 14.96 -14.37 -4.12
N ILE A 414 14.67 -14.95 -2.95
CA ILE A 414 15.61 -15.82 -2.22
C ILE A 414 16.00 -17.00 -3.11
N ASN A 415 15.03 -17.66 -3.74
CA ASN A 415 15.29 -18.76 -4.67
C ASN A 415 16.07 -18.32 -5.92
N ALA A 416 15.86 -17.09 -6.41
CA ALA A 416 16.67 -16.50 -7.48
C ALA A 416 18.07 -16.04 -7.02
N GLY A 417 18.46 -16.37 -5.79
CA GLY A 417 19.81 -16.19 -5.25
C GLY A 417 19.97 -15.02 -4.27
N TYR A 418 18.90 -14.29 -3.90
CA TYR A 418 19.03 -13.23 -2.89
C TYR A 418 19.49 -13.81 -1.55
N PHE A 419 20.35 -13.05 -0.86
CA PHE A 419 20.92 -13.47 0.41
C PHE A 419 19.84 -13.57 1.49
N THR A 420 19.85 -14.67 2.25
CA THR A 420 19.01 -14.87 3.44
C THR A 420 19.82 -15.63 4.48
N THR A 421 19.50 -15.41 5.75
CA THR A 421 19.95 -16.25 6.88
C THR A 421 18.89 -17.29 7.27
N GLY A 422 17.70 -17.22 6.66
CA GLY A 422 16.57 -18.11 6.90
C GLY A 422 16.52 -19.31 5.96
N HIS A 423 15.33 -19.91 5.86
CA HIS A 423 15.09 -21.11 5.07
C HIS A 423 15.20 -20.85 3.55
N GLN A 424 15.76 -21.81 2.80
CA GLN A 424 15.77 -21.81 1.34
C GLN A 424 14.70 -22.77 0.83
N TYR A 425 13.68 -22.22 0.17
CA TYR A 425 12.55 -22.97 -0.34
C TYR A 425 12.88 -23.75 -1.63
N THR A 426 12.33 -24.94 -1.76
CA THR A 426 12.31 -25.74 -2.98
C THR A 426 11.25 -25.24 -3.98
N MET A 427 11.32 -25.66 -5.24
CA MET A 427 10.32 -25.26 -6.26
C MET A 427 8.90 -25.70 -5.92
N ASP A 428 8.73 -26.85 -5.25
CA ASP A 428 7.42 -27.34 -4.83
C ASP A 428 6.84 -26.50 -3.69
N GLU A 429 7.67 -26.12 -2.71
CA GLU A 429 7.25 -25.23 -1.61
C GLU A 429 6.91 -23.81 -2.12
N LEU A 430 7.61 -23.30 -3.13
CA LEU A 430 7.31 -22.00 -3.75
C LEU A 430 5.95 -21.96 -4.46
N ALA A 431 5.48 -23.11 -4.96
CA ALA A 431 4.14 -23.21 -5.58
C ALA A 431 3.01 -23.15 -4.55
N GLU A 432 3.32 -23.42 -3.27
CA GLU A 432 2.38 -23.34 -2.15
C GLU A 432 2.27 -21.91 -1.58
N VAL A 433 3.30 -21.07 -1.77
CA VAL A 433 3.26 -19.65 -1.37
C VAL A 433 2.35 -18.86 -2.32
N ARG A 434 1.19 -18.43 -1.82
CA ARG A 434 0.15 -17.73 -2.59
C ARG A 434 -0.13 -16.33 -2.04
N GLY A 435 -0.25 -15.34 -2.93
CA GLY A 435 -0.72 -13.99 -2.59
C GLY A 435 -2.25 -13.92 -2.57
N ARG A 436 -2.82 -12.86 -1.98
CA ARG A 436 -4.28 -12.64 -1.99
C ARG A 436 -4.87 -12.59 -3.39
N GLY A 437 -6.07 -13.16 -3.52
CA GLY A 437 -6.90 -13.11 -4.73
C GLY A 437 -7.55 -11.74 -4.96
N TRP A 438 -8.24 -11.60 -6.09
CA TRP A 438 -9.05 -10.42 -6.38
C TRP A 438 -10.36 -10.48 -5.58
N GLU A 439 -10.40 -9.84 -4.41
CA GLU A 439 -11.65 -9.57 -3.71
C GLU A 439 -12.00 -8.09 -3.94
N LYS A 440 -13.13 -7.80 -4.61
CA LYS A 440 -13.59 -6.42 -4.81
C LYS A 440 -14.17 -5.91 -3.49
N TRP A 441 -14.07 -4.60 -3.25
CA TRP A 441 -14.75 -3.92 -2.14
C TRP A 441 -16.29 -4.04 -2.20
N GLU A 442 -16.84 -4.40 -3.35
CA GLU A 442 -18.26 -4.65 -3.62
C GLU A 442 -18.67 -6.11 -3.32
N ASP A 443 -17.70 -7.03 -3.18
CA ASP A 443 -17.97 -8.44 -2.94
C ASP A 443 -18.25 -8.64 -1.45
N VAL A 444 -19.41 -9.21 -1.10
CA VAL A 444 -19.66 -9.60 0.29
C VAL A 444 -18.69 -10.73 0.66
N THR A 445 -17.84 -10.50 1.66
CA THR A 445 -16.79 -11.44 2.08
C THR A 445 -17.38 -12.84 2.32
N ALA A 446 -16.89 -13.83 1.58
CA ALA A 446 -17.28 -15.22 1.75
C ALA A 446 -16.73 -15.77 3.08
N GLY A 447 -17.49 -16.61 3.78
CA GLY A 447 -17.07 -17.16 5.07
C GLY A 447 -18.19 -17.34 6.08
N VAL A 448 -17.79 -17.52 7.34
CA VAL A 448 -18.71 -17.61 8.47
C VAL A 448 -18.84 -16.24 9.12
N TRP A 449 -20.08 -15.76 9.19
CA TRP A 449 -20.46 -14.49 9.79
C TRP A 449 -21.24 -14.74 11.08
N CYS A 450 -21.00 -13.92 12.10
CA CYS A 450 -21.73 -14.03 13.37
C CYS A 450 -22.79 -12.92 13.51
N PRO A 451 -24.09 -13.25 13.62
CA PRO A 451 -25.13 -12.31 14.02
C PRO A 451 -25.08 -12.08 15.53
N ALA A 452 -24.26 -11.11 15.94
CA ALA A 452 -23.84 -10.92 17.31
C ALA A 452 -25.01 -10.55 18.25
N VAL A 453 -25.07 -11.16 19.44
CA VAL A 453 -26.06 -10.85 20.48
C VAL A 453 -25.82 -9.49 21.14
N THR A 454 -26.85 -8.96 21.84
CA THR A 454 -26.80 -7.65 22.51
C THR A 454 -26.76 -7.79 24.04
N PHE A 455 -25.84 -7.07 24.69
CA PHE A 455 -25.71 -6.99 26.15
C PHE A 455 -26.50 -5.80 26.70
N PHE A 456 -27.19 -6.01 27.82
CA PHE A 456 -27.99 -5.00 28.50
C PHE A 456 -27.55 -4.83 29.96
N ASP A 457 -27.65 -3.61 30.45
CA ASP A 457 -27.79 -3.33 31.87
C ASP A 457 -29.29 -3.34 32.23
N HIS A 458 -29.75 -4.43 32.85
CA HIS A 458 -31.15 -4.62 33.21
C HIS A 458 -31.61 -3.72 34.38
N ALA A 459 -30.69 -3.13 35.15
CA ALA A 459 -31.07 -2.17 36.19
C ALA A 459 -31.55 -0.84 35.60
N THR A 460 -31.01 -0.47 34.43
CA THR A 460 -31.34 0.78 33.72
C THR A 460 -32.11 0.55 32.41
N ASP A 461 -32.24 -0.70 31.97
CA ASP A 461 -32.76 -1.11 30.66
C ASP A 461 -32.03 -0.39 29.50
N THR A 462 -30.71 -0.30 29.59
CA THR A 462 -29.85 0.30 28.55
C THR A 462 -28.84 -0.71 28.00
N ILE A 463 -28.21 -0.40 26.88
CA ILE A 463 -27.17 -1.27 26.29
C ILE A 463 -25.88 -1.16 27.09
N ASP A 464 -25.30 -2.29 27.49
CA ASP A 464 -23.95 -2.34 28.07
C ASP A 464 -22.90 -2.26 26.95
N ILE A 465 -22.63 -1.04 26.49
CA ILE A 465 -21.69 -0.75 25.39
C ILE A 465 -20.27 -1.25 25.71
N ALA A 466 -19.87 -1.23 26.98
CA ALA A 466 -18.53 -1.67 27.38
C ALA A 466 -18.37 -3.19 27.21
N ALA A 467 -19.34 -3.98 27.68
CA ALA A 467 -19.37 -5.42 27.42
C ALA A 467 -19.51 -5.72 25.92
N GLN A 468 -20.35 -4.95 25.23
CA GLN A 468 -20.60 -5.13 23.80
C GLN A 468 -19.33 -4.97 22.96
N LYS A 469 -18.52 -3.93 23.20
CA LYS A 469 -17.25 -3.70 22.49
C LYS A 469 -16.26 -4.84 22.72
N LYS A 470 -16.10 -5.29 23.96
CA LYS A 470 -15.24 -6.45 24.29
C LYS A 470 -15.68 -7.69 23.53
N TYR A 471 -16.98 -7.94 23.47
CA TYR A 471 -17.52 -9.10 22.79
C TYR A 471 -17.33 -9.03 21.27
N TYR A 472 -17.56 -7.87 20.65
CA TYR A 472 -17.31 -7.68 19.22
C TYR A 472 -15.83 -7.86 18.85
N ALA A 473 -14.92 -7.29 19.63
CA ALA A 473 -13.48 -7.47 19.43
C ALA A 473 -13.06 -8.95 19.56
N TYR A 474 -13.60 -9.66 20.56
CA TYR A 474 -13.39 -11.09 20.72
C TYR A 474 -13.84 -11.87 19.48
N LEU A 475 -15.10 -11.69 19.04
CA LEU A 475 -15.63 -12.40 17.87
C LEU A 475 -14.84 -12.08 16.59
N ALA A 476 -14.39 -10.84 16.39
CA ALA A 476 -13.57 -10.48 15.24
C ALA A 476 -12.20 -11.21 15.23
N SER A 477 -11.67 -11.54 16.41
CA SER A 477 -10.38 -12.25 16.55
C SER A 477 -10.45 -13.77 16.31
N THR A 478 -11.64 -14.36 16.14
CA THR A 478 -11.82 -15.83 16.06
C THR A 478 -11.81 -16.39 14.63
N GLY A 479 -11.37 -15.60 13.64
CA GLY A 479 -11.34 -16.00 12.22
C GLY A 479 -12.69 -15.88 11.49
N LEU A 480 -13.69 -15.21 12.09
CA LEU A 480 -14.94 -14.91 11.40
C LEU A 480 -14.69 -13.96 10.22
N ALA A 481 -15.41 -14.16 9.12
CA ALA A 481 -15.31 -13.31 7.94
C ALA A 481 -15.95 -11.92 8.14
N GLY A 482 -16.84 -11.81 9.12
CA GLY A 482 -17.51 -10.55 9.43
C GLY A 482 -18.53 -10.69 10.57
N LEU A 483 -19.01 -9.54 11.06
CA LEU A 483 -20.10 -9.49 12.03
C LEU A 483 -21.38 -8.94 11.39
N VAL A 484 -22.50 -9.57 11.72
CA VAL A 484 -23.83 -9.02 11.46
C VAL A 484 -24.33 -8.36 12.75
N ILE A 485 -24.45 -7.05 12.73
CA ILE A 485 -24.96 -6.25 13.85
C ILE A 485 -26.44 -5.98 13.59
N LEU A 486 -27.28 -5.98 14.64
CA LEU A 486 -28.73 -5.76 14.53
C LEU A 486 -29.48 -6.82 13.72
N GLY A 487 -29.01 -8.07 13.76
CA GLY A 487 -29.81 -9.20 13.29
C GLY A 487 -30.94 -9.55 14.26
N THR A 488 -31.72 -10.60 13.95
CA THR A 488 -32.75 -11.11 14.87
C THR A 488 -32.17 -11.52 16.22
N ASN A 489 -30.98 -12.14 16.25
CA ASN A 489 -30.30 -12.54 17.50
C ASN A 489 -29.83 -11.36 18.36
N SER A 490 -29.71 -10.17 17.78
CA SER A 490 -29.37 -8.93 18.49
C SER A 490 -30.60 -8.27 19.13
N GLU A 491 -31.78 -8.89 19.02
CA GLU A 491 -33.05 -8.31 19.50
C GLU A 491 -33.33 -6.94 18.89
N ALA A 492 -32.90 -6.70 17.63
CA ALA A 492 -32.89 -5.37 17.03
C ALA A 492 -34.27 -4.65 17.08
N PHE A 493 -35.36 -5.38 16.98
CA PHE A 493 -36.73 -4.83 17.06
C PHE A 493 -37.15 -4.36 18.46
N LEU A 494 -36.34 -4.61 19.50
CA LEU A 494 -36.51 -4.08 20.85
C LEU A 494 -35.63 -2.86 21.12
N LEU A 495 -34.79 -2.47 20.15
CA LEU A 495 -33.88 -1.34 20.27
C LEU A 495 -34.50 -0.09 19.66
N THR A 496 -34.28 1.04 20.33
CA THR A 496 -34.53 2.38 19.78
C THR A 496 -33.62 2.65 18.58
N ARG A 497 -33.94 3.68 17.79
CA ARG A 497 -33.12 4.08 16.65
C ARG A 497 -31.70 4.46 17.09
N GLU A 498 -31.60 5.21 18.18
CA GLU A 498 -30.35 5.69 18.76
C GLU A 498 -29.49 4.52 19.24
N GLU A 499 -30.08 3.56 19.94
CA GLU A 499 -29.42 2.33 20.40
C GLU A 499 -28.89 1.49 19.23
N ARG A 500 -29.66 1.41 18.12
CA ARG A 500 -29.20 0.72 16.90
C ARG A 500 -27.93 1.37 16.34
N ALA A 501 -27.91 2.69 16.23
CA ALA A 501 -26.72 3.42 15.76
C ALA A 501 -25.53 3.25 16.72
N GLN A 502 -25.78 3.27 18.03
CA GLN A 502 -24.75 3.04 19.06
C GLN A 502 -24.10 1.66 18.94
N CYS A 503 -24.89 0.60 18.71
CA CYS A 503 -24.35 -0.74 18.51
C CYS A 503 -23.43 -0.83 17.29
N ILE A 504 -23.81 -0.22 16.16
CA ILE A 504 -23.00 -0.26 14.93
C ILE A 504 -21.70 0.52 15.14
N ALA A 505 -21.78 1.72 15.74
CA ALA A 505 -20.60 2.53 16.03
C ALA A 505 -19.66 1.82 17.01
N ALA A 506 -20.20 1.19 18.05
CA ALA A 506 -19.44 0.38 19.00
C ALA A 506 -18.78 -0.83 18.33
N ALA A 507 -19.46 -1.49 17.40
CA ALA A 507 -18.87 -2.56 16.60
C ALA A 507 -17.70 -2.06 15.77
N ARG A 508 -17.88 -0.97 15.00
CA ARG A 508 -16.81 -0.38 14.18
C ARG A 508 -15.59 0.00 15.01
N GLU A 509 -15.78 0.65 16.15
CA GLU A 509 -14.68 1.01 17.04
C GLU A 509 -13.94 -0.24 17.57
N ALA A 510 -14.66 -1.31 17.89
CA ALA A 510 -14.08 -2.53 18.43
C ALA A 510 -13.27 -3.35 17.41
N VAL A 511 -13.65 -3.32 16.13
CA VAL A 511 -13.07 -4.20 15.10
C VAL A 511 -12.11 -3.48 14.13
N GLY A 512 -11.97 -2.16 14.23
CA GLY A 512 -11.13 -1.37 13.32
C GLY A 512 -11.80 -1.08 11.97
N PRO A 513 -11.14 -0.36 11.05
CA PRO A 513 -11.77 0.12 9.80
C PRO A 513 -12.00 -0.97 8.75
N ASP A 514 -11.18 -2.02 8.76
CA ASP A 514 -11.12 -2.99 7.64
C ASP A 514 -11.97 -4.24 7.87
N PHE A 515 -12.38 -4.53 9.11
CA PHE A 515 -13.16 -5.72 9.40
C PHE A 515 -14.61 -5.58 8.91
N PRO A 516 -15.17 -6.54 8.16
CA PRO A 516 -16.50 -6.42 7.56
C PRO A 516 -17.66 -6.39 8.58
N LEU A 517 -18.53 -5.39 8.44
CA LEU A 517 -19.76 -5.22 9.22
C LEU A 517 -20.99 -5.15 8.33
N MET A 518 -21.99 -5.97 8.64
CA MET A 518 -23.30 -5.94 8.00
C MET A 518 -24.36 -5.54 9.02
N ALA A 519 -25.11 -4.46 8.76
CA ALA A 519 -26.09 -3.92 9.69
C ALA A 519 -27.52 -4.31 9.29
N GLY A 520 -28.27 -4.90 10.22
CA GLY A 520 -29.70 -5.15 10.07
C GLY A 520 -30.53 -3.88 10.16
N VAL A 521 -31.20 -3.52 9.06
CA VAL A 521 -31.99 -2.28 8.95
C VAL A 521 -33.45 -2.55 8.61
N GLY A 522 -33.91 -3.79 8.78
CA GLY A 522 -35.31 -4.15 8.60
C GLY A 522 -36.25 -3.34 9.50
N ALA A 523 -37.32 -2.83 8.90
CA ALA A 523 -38.39 -2.09 9.55
C ALA A 523 -39.71 -2.27 8.78
N HIS A 524 -40.79 -1.59 9.19
CA HIS A 524 -42.13 -1.83 8.64
C HIS A 524 -42.45 -1.03 7.38
N SER A 525 -41.69 0.02 7.07
CA SER A 525 -41.88 0.86 5.89
C SER A 525 -40.56 1.17 5.19
N THR A 526 -40.60 1.44 3.88
CA THR A 526 -39.42 1.86 3.10
C THR A 526 -38.72 3.07 3.71
N LYS A 527 -39.49 4.06 4.21
CA LYS A 527 -38.95 5.27 4.84
C LYS A 527 -38.09 4.94 6.07
N GLN A 528 -38.59 4.08 6.96
CA GLN A 528 -37.84 3.67 8.15
C GLN A 528 -36.59 2.87 7.79
N VAL A 529 -36.68 1.98 6.80
CA VAL A 529 -35.52 1.20 6.33
C VAL A 529 -34.43 2.12 5.78
N LEU A 530 -34.79 3.11 4.97
CA LEU A 530 -33.83 4.07 4.43
C LEU A 530 -33.25 4.99 5.52
N GLU A 531 -34.03 5.37 6.52
CA GLU A 531 -33.53 6.12 7.67
C GLU A 531 -32.46 5.33 8.43
N LEU A 532 -32.78 4.08 8.80
CA LEU A 532 -31.84 3.19 9.48
C LEU A 532 -30.62 2.83 8.60
N ALA A 533 -30.78 2.75 7.29
CA ALA A 533 -29.69 2.52 6.34
C ALA A 533 -28.69 3.68 6.33
N ASN A 534 -29.17 4.92 6.39
CA ASN A 534 -28.31 6.10 6.49
C ASN A 534 -27.59 6.16 7.83
N ASP A 535 -28.28 5.85 8.93
CA ASP A 535 -27.65 5.78 10.26
C ASP A 535 -26.57 4.69 10.29
N ALA A 536 -26.83 3.53 9.69
CA ALA A 536 -25.86 2.43 9.62
C ALA A 536 -24.60 2.80 8.82
N ALA A 537 -24.77 3.50 7.69
CA ALA A 537 -23.65 4.00 6.91
C ALA A 537 -22.82 5.03 7.68
N ALA A 538 -23.48 5.99 8.34
CA ALA A 538 -22.82 7.00 9.16
C ALA A 538 -22.07 6.38 10.35
N ALA A 539 -22.58 5.28 10.91
CA ALA A 539 -21.95 4.54 12.00
C ALA A 539 -20.85 3.56 11.54
N GLY A 540 -20.60 3.45 10.23
CA GLY A 540 -19.48 2.70 9.67
C GLY A 540 -19.77 1.24 9.28
N ALA A 541 -21.01 0.86 8.99
CA ALA A 541 -21.32 -0.43 8.38
C ALA A 541 -20.81 -0.52 6.93
N ASN A 542 -20.55 -1.73 6.43
CA ASN A 542 -20.18 -1.98 5.03
C ASN A 542 -21.37 -2.44 4.19
N TYR A 543 -22.30 -3.20 4.78
CA TYR A 543 -23.45 -3.78 4.10
C TYR A 543 -24.74 -3.59 4.91
N LEU A 544 -25.89 -3.65 4.23
CA LEU A 544 -27.22 -3.59 4.85
C LEU A 544 -27.92 -4.94 4.72
N LEU A 545 -28.44 -5.47 5.83
CA LEU A 545 -29.25 -6.69 5.86
C LEU A 545 -30.74 -6.33 6.00
N VAL A 546 -31.54 -6.62 4.98
CA VAL A 546 -32.90 -6.06 4.84
C VAL A 546 -33.96 -7.15 4.75
N LEU A 547 -34.85 -7.22 5.75
CA LEU A 547 -36.03 -8.09 5.74
C LEU A 547 -37.11 -7.56 4.78
N PRO A 548 -37.97 -8.42 4.20
CA PRO A 548 -39.16 -7.96 3.49
C PRO A 548 -40.14 -7.25 4.44
N PRO A 549 -40.98 -6.32 3.93
CA PRO A 549 -41.93 -5.57 4.74
C PRO A 549 -43.09 -6.49 5.14
N ALA A 550 -43.16 -6.90 6.41
CA ALA A 550 -43.93 -8.09 6.77
C ALA A 550 -45.02 -7.92 7.85
N TYR A 551 -45.18 -6.74 8.46
CA TYR A 551 -46.20 -6.55 9.49
C TYR A 551 -47.61 -6.87 8.95
N PHE A 552 -47.92 -6.37 7.74
CA PHE A 552 -49.15 -6.67 7.02
C PHE A 552 -48.99 -7.87 6.07
N GLY A 553 -48.50 -9.02 6.56
CA GLY A 553 -48.13 -10.18 5.74
C GLY A 553 -49.15 -10.58 4.66
N LYS A 554 -50.46 -10.58 4.96
CA LYS A 554 -51.53 -10.86 3.98
C LYS A 554 -51.61 -9.84 2.83
N ALA A 555 -51.24 -8.59 3.08
CA ALA A 555 -51.23 -7.50 2.11
C ALA A 555 -49.87 -7.34 1.41
N THR A 556 -48.81 -7.93 1.95
CA THR A 556 -47.47 -7.97 1.33
C THR A 556 -47.46 -8.99 0.19
N THR A 557 -47.99 -8.57 -0.97
CA THR A 557 -47.95 -9.38 -2.20
C THR A 557 -46.54 -9.41 -2.79
N PRO A 558 -46.23 -10.35 -3.70
CA PRO A 558 -44.93 -10.37 -4.40
C PRO A 558 -44.59 -9.04 -5.09
N ASN A 559 -45.58 -8.33 -5.63
CA ASN A 559 -45.38 -7.00 -6.24
C ASN A 559 -44.99 -5.94 -5.20
N VAL A 560 -45.55 -6.01 -3.99
CA VAL A 560 -45.17 -5.11 -2.88
C VAL A 560 -43.72 -5.37 -2.48
N VAL A 561 -43.31 -6.64 -2.39
CA VAL A 561 -41.92 -7.02 -2.09
C VAL A 561 -40.97 -6.48 -3.16
N LYS A 562 -41.24 -6.74 -4.45
CA LYS A 562 -40.39 -6.27 -5.56
C LYS A 562 -40.23 -4.76 -5.53
N ARG A 563 -41.35 -4.02 -5.45
CA ARG A 563 -41.33 -2.56 -5.37
C ARG A 563 -40.55 -2.05 -4.16
N PHE A 564 -40.76 -2.67 -2.99
CA PHE A 564 -40.04 -2.31 -1.77
C PHE A 564 -38.52 -2.46 -1.94
N PHE A 565 -38.04 -3.61 -2.43
CA PHE A 565 -36.60 -3.81 -2.62
C PHE A 565 -36.02 -2.96 -3.75
N ALA A 566 -36.76 -2.70 -4.83
CA ALA A 566 -36.34 -1.77 -5.88
C ALA A 566 -36.17 -0.34 -5.32
N ASP A 567 -37.10 0.12 -4.49
CA ASP A 567 -37.01 1.44 -3.85
C ASP A 567 -35.85 1.53 -2.85
N VAL A 568 -35.59 0.46 -2.08
CA VAL A 568 -34.45 0.37 -1.15
C VAL A 568 -33.13 0.34 -1.92
N ALA A 569 -32.96 -0.57 -2.88
CA ALA A 569 -31.73 -0.74 -3.64
C ALA A 569 -31.30 0.55 -4.36
N ARG A 570 -32.25 1.33 -4.86
CA ARG A 570 -32.00 2.60 -5.55
C ARG A 570 -31.53 3.74 -4.64
N GLN A 571 -31.88 3.70 -3.36
CA GLN A 571 -31.67 4.82 -2.42
C GLN A 571 -30.72 4.48 -1.26
N ALA A 572 -30.44 3.21 -1.03
CA ALA A 572 -29.58 2.77 0.04
C ALA A 572 -28.13 3.27 -0.19
N PRO A 573 -27.49 3.86 0.83
CA PRO A 573 -26.12 4.37 0.73
C PRO A 573 -25.03 3.28 0.72
N LEU A 574 -25.42 2.02 0.95
CA LEU A 574 -24.55 0.86 1.05
C LEU A 574 -25.16 -0.34 0.31
N PRO A 575 -24.33 -1.33 -0.09
CA PRO A 575 -24.83 -2.55 -0.71
C PRO A 575 -25.81 -3.34 0.16
N VAL A 576 -26.84 -3.87 -0.47
CA VAL A 576 -27.99 -4.52 0.16
C VAL A 576 -27.90 -6.04 0.05
N VAL A 577 -28.01 -6.71 1.20
CA VAL A 577 -28.20 -8.16 1.33
C VAL A 577 -29.65 -8.42 1.73
N VAL A 578 -30.37 -9.14 0.88
CA VAL A 578 -31.76 -9.54 1.16
C VAL A 578 -31.77 -10.51 2.34
N TYR A 579 -32.63 -10.28 3.33
CA TYR A 579 -32.81 -11.20 4.44
C TYR A 579 -34.13 -11.95 4.29
N ASN A 580 -34.06 -13.21 3.88
CA ASN A 580 -35.24 -14.06 3.81
C ASN A 580 -35.41 -14.89 5.09
N PHE A 581 -36.34 -14.46 5.95
CA PHE A 581 -36.66 -15.13 7.21
C PHE A 581 -38.18 -15.14 7.47
N PRO A 582 -38.93 -16.09 6.89
CA PRO A 582 -40.40 -16.13 7.00
C PRO A 582 -40.93 -16.22 8.43
N GLY A 583 -40.19 -16.90 9.32
CA GLY A 583 -40.57 -17.12 10.71
C GLY A 583 -40.74 -15.84 11.54
N VAL A 584 -40.03 -14.76 11.18
CA VAL A 584 -40.18 -13.43 11.82
C VAL A 584 -40.87 -12.41 10.91
N CYS A 585 -41.25 -12.84 9.70
CA CYS A 585 -41.86 -12.01 8.67
C CYS A 585 -43.28 -12.47 8.35
N ASN A 586 -44.05 -12.91 9.34
CA ASN A 586 -45.48 -13.26 9.19
C ASN A 586 -45.73 -14.22 8.01
N GLY A 587 -44.81 -15.16 7.78
CA GLY A 587 -44.89 -16.14 6.69
C GLY A 587 -44.49 -15.64 5.29
N VAL A 588 -44.09 -14.37 5.12
CA VAL A 588 -43.59 -13.86 3.84
C VAL A 588 -42.25 -14.54 3.53
N ASP A 589 -42.26 -15.44 2.55
CA ASP A 589 -41.09 -16.15 2.02
C ASP A 589 -40.76 -15.69 0.61
N LEU A 590 -39.48 -15.48 0.35
CA LEU A 590 -38.97 -15.15 -0.98
C LEU A 590 -38.45 -16.42 -1.67
N ASP A 591 -39.02 -16.76 -2.82
CA ASP A 591 -38.51 -17.82 -3.68
C ASP A 591 -37.29 -17.35 -4.50
N SER A 592 -36.64 -18.28 -5.20
CA SER A 592 -35.42 -18.01 -5.96
C SER A 592 -35.69 -17.02 -7.08
N GLU A 593 -36.83 -17.12 -7.73
CA GLU A 593 -37.29 -16.30 -8.84
C GLU A 593 -37.51 -14.85 -8.40
N THR A 594 -38.12 -14.63 -7.22
CA THR A 594 -38.32 -13.30 -6.66
C THR A 594 -37.00 -12.65 -6.27
N ILE A 595 -36.10 -13.39 -5.62
CA ILE A 595 -34.76 -12.89 -5.24
C ILE A 595 -33.95 -12.52 -6.50
N ALA A 596 -33.97 -13.38 -7.51
CA ALA A 596 -33.28 -13.12 -8.77
C ALA A 596 -33.85 -11.89 -9.50
N ALA A 597 -35.17 -11.74 -9.53
CA ALA A 597 -35.82 -10.56 -10.10
C ALA A 597 -35.40 -9.27 -9.36
N ILE A 598 -35.33 -9.28 -8.03
CA ILE A 598 -34.88 -8.13 -7.24
C ILE A 598 -33.45 -7.72 -7.60
N ALA A 599 -32.53 -8.68 -7.69
CA ALA A 599 -31.13 -8.41 -8.03
C ALA A 599 -30.99 -7.90 -9.47
N GLN A 600 -31.73 -8.49 -10.42
CA GLN A 600 -31.70 -8.07 -11.83
C GLN A 600 -32.32 -6.67 -12.01
N GLU A 601 -33.47 -6.39 -11.41
CA GLU A 601 -34.10 -5.06 -11.46
C GLU A 601 -33.18 -3.99 -10.87
N SER A 602 -32.46 -4.31 -9.79
CA SER A 602 -31.44 -3.45 -9.20
C SER A 602 -30.25 -3.19 -10.16
N LYS A 603 -29.78 -4.24 -10.85
CA LYS A 603 -28.73 -4.14 -11.89
C LYS A 603 -29.17 -3.25 -13.04
N ASP A 604 -30.39 -3.46 -13.54
CA ASP A 604 -30.95 -2.75 -14.69
C ASP A 604 -31.21 -1.27 -14.37
N ALA A 605 -31.53 -0.95 -13.11
CA ALA A 605 -31.72 0.43 -12.65
C ALA A 605 -30.39 1.18 -12.40
N SER A 606 -29.25 0.48 -12.38
CA SER A 606 -27.95 1.07 -12.09
C SER A 606 -27.24 1.58 -13.35
N GLY A 607 -26.73 2.81 -13.32
CA GLY A 607 -26.07 3.45 -14.47
C GLY A 607 -24.77 2.78 -14.91
N ASN A 608 -24.15 1.95 -14.07
CA ASN A 608 -22.91 1.21 -14.37
C ASN A 608 -23.16 -0.29 -14.65
N GLY A 609 -24.43 -0.74 -14.66
CA GLY A 609 -24.79 -2.15 -14.87
C GLY A 609 -24.39 -3.08 -13.72
N VAL A 610 -24.11 -2.56 -12.53
CA VAL A 610 -23.81 -3.31 -11.31
C VAL A 610 -24.97 -3.17 -10.32
N SER A 611 -25.48 -4.29 -9.80
CA SER A 611 -26.58 -4.30 -8.83
C SER A 611 -26.11 -3.78 -7.47
N ASN A 612 -26.92 -2.92 -6.83
CA ASN A 612 -26.72 -2.57 -5.42
C ASN A 612 -27.25 -3.67 -4.45
N VAL A 613 -28.00 -4.65 -4.96
CA VAL A 613 -28.40 -5.85 -4.24
C VAL A 613 -27.39 -6.95 -4.52
N VAL A 614 -26.54 -7.24 -3.53
CA VAL A 614 -25.29 -8.01 -3.67
C VAL A 614 -25.34 -9.39 -3.01
N GLY A 615 -26.45 -9.75 -2.39
CA GLY A 615 -26.58 -11.08 -1.81
C GLY A 615 -27.90 -11.37 -1.13
N VAL A 616 -28.00 -12.56 -0.55
CA VAL A 616 -29.13 -13.00 0.26
C VAL A 616 -28.71 -13.87 1.43
N LYS A 617 -29.35 -13.68 2.59
CA LYS A 617 -29.33 -14.60 3.73
C LYS A 617 -30.60 -15.45 3.72
N LEU A 618 -30.45 -16.77 3.58
CA LEU A 618 -31.54 -17.74 3.53
C LEU A 618 -31.66 -18.54 4.84
N THR A 619 -32.77 -18.38 5.56
CA THR A 619 -32.97 -19.09 6.85
C THR A 619 -33.65 -20.46 6.70
N CYS A 620 -34.10 -20.82 5.50
CA CYS A 620 -34.94 -22.00 5.24
C CYS A 620 -34.19 -23.33 5.02
N ALA A 621 -32.86 -23.35 5.14
CA ALA A 621 -32.01 -24.54 4.92
C ALA A 621 -32.21 -25.26 3.57
N SER A 622 -32.75 -24.57 2.56
CA SER A 622 -33.03 -25.15 1.25
C SER A 622 -31.81 -25.08 0.34
N VAL A 623 -31.08 -26.19 0.22
CA VAL A 623 -29.98 -26.34 -0.75
C VAL A 623 -30.46 -26.04 -2.17
N GLY A 624 -31.67 -26.44 -2.54
CA GLY A 624 -32.24 -26.16 -3.86
C GLY A 624 -32.42 -24.66 -4.17
N LYS A 625 -32.77 -23.82 -3.17
CA LYS A 625 -32.80 -22.36 -3.38
C LYS A 625 -31.40 -21.80 -3.62
N ILE A 626 -30.40 -22.28 -2.89
CA ILE A 626 -28.99 -21.90 -3.07
C ILE A 626 -28.55 -22.26 -4.49
N THR A 627 -28.73 -23.51 -4.91
CA THR A 627 -28.34 -24.00 -6.24
C THR A 627 -28.94 -23.16 -7.37
N ARG A 628 -30.22 -22.79 -7.29
CA ARG A 628 -30.84 -21.96 -8.34
C ARG A 628 -30.24 -20.56 -8.40
N LEU A 629 -29.97 -19.94 -7.25
CA LEU A 629 -29.39 -18.60 -7.20
C LEU A 629 -27.94 -18.59 -7.66
N THR A 630 -27.13 -19.57 -7.25
CA THR A 630 -25.72 -19.69 -7.67
C THR A 630 -25.57 -20.17 -9.13
N ALA A 631 -26.61 -20.76 -9.72
CA ALA A 631 -26.68 -21.00 -11.15
C ALA A 631 -27.13 -19.75 -11.96
N THR A 632 -27.79 -18.79 -11.31
CA THR A 632 -28.26 -17.55 -11.94
C THR A 632 -27.21 -16.45 -11.89
N PHE A 633 -26.45 -16.35 -10.80
CA PHE A 633 -25.47 -15.30 -10.56
C PHE A 633 -24.09 -15.88 -10.27
N GLY A 634 -23.05 -15.24 -10.82
CA GLY A 634 -21.67 -15.57 -10.48
C GLY A 634 -21.32 -15.21 -9.04
N PRO A 635 -20.33 -15.88 -8.42
CA PRO A 635 -19.89 -15.57 -7.06
C PRO A 635 -19.36 -14.13 -6.89
N GLU A 636 -18.92 -13.49 -7.97
CA GLU A 636 -18.49 -12.09 -8.06
C GLU A 636 -19.64 -11.08 -8.26
N GLU A 637 -20.88 -11.55 -8.39
CA GLU A 637 -22.07 -10.70 -8.56
C GLU A 637 -23.02 -10.78 -7.37
N PHE A 638 -23.17 -11.97 -6.75
CA PHE A 638 -24.20 -12.19 -5.74
C PHE A 638 -23.83 -13.27 -4.71
N ALA A 639 -23.72 -12.88 -3.44
CA ALA A 639 -23.36 -13.78 -2.34
C ALA A 639 -24.59 -14.43 -1.69
N VAL A 640 -24.68 -15.77 -1.75
CA VAL A 640 -25.75 -16.54 -1.09
C VAL A 640 -25.25 -17.11 0.23
N PHE A 641 -25.85 -16.70 1.34
CA PHE A 641 -25.51 -17.19 2.69
C PHE A 641 -26.61 -18.10 3.24
N GLY A 642 -26.19 -19.22 3.83
CA GLY A 642 -27.04 -19.98 4.75
C GLY A 642 -27.29 -19.21 6.06
N GLY A 643 -28.44 -19.43 6.69
CA GLY A 643 -28.78 -18.82 7.99
C GLY A 643 -28.66 -19.74 9.21
N GLN A 644 -28.25 -21.00 9.03
CA GLN A 644 -28.02 -21.98 10.12
C GLN A 644 -26.71 -22.74 9.84
N SER A 645 -25.91 -23.02 10.87
CA SER A 645 -24.59 -23.64 10.67
C SER A 645 -24.68 -25.13 10.32
N ASP A 646 -25.69 -25.85 10.80
CA ASP A 646 -25.85 -27.29 10.58
C ASP A 646 -25.98 -27.73 9.11
N PHE A 647 -26.32 -26.84 8.19
CA PHE A 647 -26.29 -27.11 6.74
C PHE A 647 -25.16 -26.39 5.97
N LEU A 648 -24.19 -25.78 6.67
CA LEU A 648 -23.06 -25.06 6.07
C LEU A 648 -22.38 -25.85 4.94
N ILE A 649 -21.99 -27.10 5.19
CA ILE A 649 -21.33 -27.95 4.18
C ILE A 649 -22.25 -28.19 2.98
N GLY A 650 -23.54 -28.45 3.21
CA GLY A 650 -24.52 -28.62 2.14
C GLY A 650 -24.64 -27.37 1.26
N GLY A 651 -24.68 -26.18 1.88
CA GLY A 651 -24.67 -24.91 1.16
C GLY A 651 -23.39 -24.68 0.36
N LEU A 652 -22.22 -24.90 0.98
CA LEU A 652 -20.92 -24.74 0.33
C LEU A 652 -20.77 -25.67 -0.87
N SER A 653 -21.29 -26.89 -0.78
CA SER A 653 -21.21 -27.88 -1.86
C SER A 653 -21.94 -27.47 -3.15
N VAL A 654 -22.86 -26.52 -3.06
CA VAL A 654 -23.61 -25.97 -4.21
C VAL A 654 -23.32 -24.49 -4.46
N GLY A 655 -22.20 -23.99 -3.90
CA GLY A 655 -21.67 -22.66 -4.22
C GLY A 655 -22.13 -21.51 -3.32
N SER A 656 -22.68 -21.77 -2.13
CA SER A 656 -22.95 -20.67 -1.18
C SER A 656 -21.66 -19.93 -0.81
N ALA A 657 -21.74 -18.62 -0.56
CA ALA A 657 -20.63 -17.81 -0.05
C ALA A 657 -20.24 -18.18 1.39
N GLY A 658 -21.12 -18.85 2.14
CA GLY A 658 -20.87 -19.31 3.50
C GLY A 658 -22.15 -19.31 4.33
N CYS A 659 -22.03 -18.93 5.60
CA CYS A 659 -23.17 -18.93 6.53
C CYS A 659 -23.12 -17.76 7.50
N ILE A 660 -24.29 -17.20 7.80
CA ILE A 660 -24.51 -16.26 8.89
C ILE A 660 -25.13 -17.06 10.05
N ALA A 661 -24.27 -17.55 10.94
CA ALA A 661 -24.60 -18.61 11.91
C ALA A 661 -24.80 -18.07 13.32
N ALA A 662 -25.99 -18.27 13.90
CA ALA A 662 -26.26 -17.89 15.30
C ALA A 662 -25.32 -18.60 16.29
N PHE A 663 -24.97 -19.86 15.99
CA PHE A 663 -24.05 -20.68 16.77
C PHE A 663 -22.63 -20.08 16.88
N ALA A 664 -22.23 -19.23 15.94
CA ALA A 664 -20.95 -18.52 16.00
C ALA A 664 -20.89 -17.47 17.12
N ASN A 665 -22.01 -17.15 17.79
CA ASN A 665 -21.94 -16.44 19.07
C ASN A 665 -21.33 -17.34 20.16
N VAL A 666 -21.55 -18.65 20.10
CA VAL A 666 -21.15 -19.58 21.16
C VAL A 666 -19.76 -20.15 20.87
N PHE A 667 -19.59 -20.76 19.69
CA PHE A 667 -18.37 -21.44 19.28
C PHE A 667 -17.92 -20.97 17.89
N PRO A 668 -17.47 -19.70 17.75
CA PRO A 668 -17.06 -19.13 16.47
C PRO A 668 -15.90 -19.87 15.81
N LYS A 669 -14.85 -20.25 16.55
CA LYS A 669 -13.67 -20.91 15.99
C LYS A 669 -14.04 -22.28 15.42
N THR A 670 -14.91 -23.02 16.10
CA THR A 670 -15.44 -24.29 15.62
C THR A 670 -16.19 -24.13 14.31
N ALA A 671 -17.06 -23.12 14.20
CA ALA A 671 -17.81 -22.85 12.97
C ALA A 671 -16.87 -22.47 11.80
N VAL A 672 -15.89 -21.60 12.05
CA VAL A 672 -14.85 -21.22 11.09
C VAL A 672 -14.03 -22.45 10.67
N ARG A 673 -13.66 -23.31 11.61
CA ARG A 673 -12.87 -24.51 11.32
C ARG A 673 -13.60 -25.48 10.39
N VAL A 674 -14.92 -25.62 10.51
CA VAL A 674 -15.71 -26.41 9.55
C VAL A 674 -15.60 -25.82 8.15
N TYR A 675 -15.74 -24.50 8.02
CA TYR A 675 -15.61 -23.79 6.74
C TYR A 675 -14.22 -24.01 6.13
N ASP A 676 -13.16 -23.82 6.91
CA ASP A 676 -11.77 -23.95 6.47
C ASP A 676 -11.43 -25.35 6.01
N LEU A 677 -11.83 -26.37 6.79
CA LEU A 677 -11.62 -27.78 6.42
C LEU A 677 -12.31 -28.10 5.09
N TYR A 678 -13.54 -27.61 4.89
CA TYR A 678 -14.26 -27.83 3.65
C TYR A 678 -13.57 -27.11 2.46
N LYS A 679 -13.18 -25.84 2.64
CA LYS A 679 -12.47 -25.06 1.61
C LYS A 679 -11.10 -25.65 1.26
N ALA A 680 -10.42 -26.28 2.22
CA ALA A 680 -9.16 -26.99 2.01
C ALA A 680 -9.32 -28.38 1.35
N GLY A 681 -10.55 -28.79 1.00
CA GLY A 681 -10.82 -30.10 0.40
C GLY A 681 -10.82 -31.27 1.39
N LYS A 682 -10.71 -31.00 2.70
CA LYS A 682 -10.73 -32.01 3.78
C LYS A 682 -12.17 -32.34 4.16
N VAL A 683 -12.93 -32.84 3.19
CA VAL A 683 -14.39 -32.99 3.28
C VAL A 683 -14.80 -33.95 4.41
N GLU A 684 -14.07 -35.04 4.61
CA GLU A 684 -14.38 -36.01 5.67
C GLU A 684 -14.22 -35.42 7.07
N GLU A 685 -13.10 -34.73 7.33
CA GLU A 685 -12.85 -34.02 8.59
C GLU A 685 -13.88 -32.92 8.82
N ALA A 686 -14.21 -32.15 7.77
CA ALA A 686 -15.23 -31.12 7.84
C ALA A 686 -16.60 -31.70 8.23
N LEU A 687 -17.01 -32.82 7.63
CA LEU A 687 -18.27 -33.51 7.92
C LEU A 687 -18.32 -34.11 9.32
N GLU A 688 -17.19 -34.62 9.84
CA GLU A 688 -17.11 -35.06 11.23
C GLU A 688 -17.33 -33.90 12.19
N LEU A 689 -16.63 -32.78 11.98
CA LEU A 689 -16.75 -31.62 12.85
C LEU A 689 -18.14 -30.98 12.74
N GLN A 690 -18.68 -30.85 11.53
CA GLN A 690 -20.03 -30.35 11.27
C GLN A 690 -21.09 -31.14 12.05
N ARG A 691 -20.97 -32.48 12.12
CA ARG A 691 -21.92 -33.31 12.88
C ARG A 691 -21.88 -33.02 14.37
N LYS A 692 -20.68 -32.83 14.93
CA LYS A 692 -20.50 -32.46 16.35
C LYS A 692 -21.05 -31.06 16.62
N ALA A 693 -20.72 -30.09 15.77
CA ALA A 693 -21.21 -28.72 15.86
C ALA A 693 -22.75 -28.64 15.74
N ALA A 694 -23.35 -29.37 14.80
CA ALA A 694 -24.80 -29.39 14.60
C ALA A 694 -25.57 -29.94 15.82
N LEU A 695 -25.02 -30.95 16.51
CA LEU A 695 -25.59 -31.45 17.76
C LEU A 695 -25.53 -30.40 18.87
N ALA A 696 -24.37 -29.74 19.02
CA ALA A 696 -24.18 -28.67 19.99
C ALA A 696 -25.02 -27.42 19.67
N GLU A 697 -25.33 -27.14 18.39
CA GLU A 697 -26.19 -26.02 17.98
C GLU A 697 -27.67 -26.23 18.34
N SER A 698 -28.13 -27.48 18.55
CA SER A 698 -29.54 -27.80 18.75
C SER A 698 -30.26 -26.89 19.78
N PRO A 699 -29.70 -26.57 20.96
CA PRO A 699 -30.31 -25.64 21.90
C PRO A 699 -30.48 -24.21 21.36
N CYS A 700 -29.56 -23.71 20.53
CA CYS A 700 -29.68 -22.38 19.92
C CYS A 700 -30.90 -22.27 19.00
N LYS A 701 -31.37 -23.39 18.44
CA LYS A 701 -32.57 -23.41 17.58
C LYS A 701 -33.88 -23.16 18.34
N SER A 702 -33.86 -23.24 19.67
CA SER A 702 -35.03 -22.94 20.50
C SER A 702 -35.35 -21.44 20.61
N GLY A 703 -34.41 -20.57 20.21
CA GLY A 703 -34.63 -19.14 20.11
C GLY A 703 -33.54 -18.28 20.73
N ILE A 704 -33.75 -16.97 20.70
CA ILE A 704 -32.79 -15.94 21.10
C ILE A 704 -32.32 -16.14 22.54
N ALA A 705 -33.24 -16.39 23.48
CA ALA A 705 -32.92 -16.53 24.90
C ALA A 705 -31.89 -17.64 25.17
N SER A 706 -32.04 -18.80 24.51
CA SER A 706 -31.11 -19.92 24.66
C SER A 706 -29.77 -19.64 24.00
N THR A 707 -29.73 -18.94 22.87
CA THR A 707 -28.49 -18.49 22.23
C THR A 707 -27.74 -17.49 23.10
N LYS A 708 -28.44 -16.51 23.68
CA LYS A 708 -27.82 -15.53 24.60
C LYS A 708 -27.30 -16.22 25.85
N TYR A 709 -28.07 -17.14 26.44
CA TYR A 709 -27.62 -17.92 27.58
C TYR A 709 -26.36 -18.75 27.27
N ALA A 710 -26.34 -19.43 26.12
CA ALA A 710 -25.15 -20.17 25.69
C ALA A 710 -23.93 -19.25 25.49
N ALA A 711 -24.10 -18.11 24.83
CA ALA A 711 -23.03 -17.12 24.69
C ALA A 711 -22.53 -16.62 26.07
N ALA A 712 -23.44 -16.43 27.03
CA ALA A 712 -23.12 -15.94 28.37
C ALA A 712 -22.23 -16.88 29.19
N ILE A 713 -22.36 -18.19 29.00
CA ILE A 713 -21.59 -19.18 29.78
C ILE A 713 -20.36 -19.72 29.03
N TYR A 714 -20.26 -19.52 27.72
CA TYR A 714 -19.14 -20.01 26.92
C TYR A 714 -18.25 -18.89 26.35
N SER A 715 -18.74 -18.09 25.40
CA SER A 715 -17.89 -17.12 24.69
C SER A 715 -17.71 -15.79 25.42
N ALA A 716 -18.72 -15.29 26.13
CA ALA A 716 -18.61 -14.03 26.87
C ALA A 716 -17.54 -14.07 27.99
N PRO A 717 -17.39 -15.18 28.75
CA PRO A 717 -16.28 -15.34 29.67
C PRO A 717 -14.91 -15.32 28.97
N LEU A 718 -14.78 -15.94 27.79
CA LEU A 718 -13.56 -15.91 26.98
C LEU A 718 -13.23 -14.50 26.47
N ALA A 719 -14.25 -13.67 26.26
CA ALA A 719 -14.12 -12.24 25.95
C ALA A 719 -13.78 -11.37 27.17
N GLY A 720 -13.60 -11.95 28.37
CA GLY A 720 -13.30 -11.21 29.60
C GLY A 720 -14.47 -10.38 30.12
N ILE A 721 -15.70 -10.89 29.97
CA ILE A 721 -16.93 -10.24 30.45
C ILE A 721 -17.41 -10.91 31.72
N GLU A 722 -17.39 -10.16 32.82
CA GLU A 722 -17.92 -10.61 34.12
C GLU A 722 -19.44 -10.41 34.18
N GLY A 723 -20.12 -11.32 34.91
CA GLY A 723 -21.57 -11.25 35.10
C GLY A 723 -22.38 -11.42 33.80
N ALA A 724 -21.81 -12.10 32.80
CA ALA A 724 -22.40 -12.21 31.46
C ALA A 724 -23.81 -12.80 31.45
N GLU A 725 -24.13 -13.75 32.34
CA GLU A 725 -25.48 -14.34 32.43
C GLU A 725 -26.55 -13.29 32.73
N GLU A 726 -26.26 -12.30 33.60
CA GLU A 726 -27.20 -11.22 33.88
C GLU A 726 -27.33 -10.30 32.66
N LYS A 727 -26.20 -9.90 32.08
CA LYS A 727 -26.15 -8.93 30.97
C LYS A 727 -26.74 -9.46 29.66
N LEU A 728 -26.81 -10.78 29.50
CA LEU A 728 -27.34 -11.44 28.30
C LEU A 728 -28.74 -12.02 28.52
N LYS A 729 -29.46 -11.61 29.56
CA LYS A 729 -30.91 -11.88 29.59
C LYS A 729 -31.60 -11.18 28.41
N PRO A 730 -32.70 -11.74 27.88
CA PRO A 730 -33.50 -11.03 26.88
C PRO A 730 -33.98 -9.69 27.43
N ARG A 731 -34.12 -8.69 26.56
CA ARG A 731 -34.66 -7.38 26.98
C ARG A 731 -36.12 -7.56 27.42
N THR A 732 -36.57 -6.77 28.39
CA THR A 732 -37.97 -6.78 28.84
C THR A 732 -38.94 -6.55 27.66
N PRO A 733 -40.09 -7.24 27.59
CA PRO A 733 -40.70 -8.13 28.59
C PRO A 733 -40.38 -9.63 28.39
N TYR A 734 -39.33 -9.98 27.66
CA TYR A 734 -39.01 -11.38 27.36
C TYR A 734 -38.25 -12.06 28.50
N GLU A 735 -38.53 -13.35 28.69
CA GLU A 735 -37.98 -14.13 29.81
C GLU A 735 -36.72 -14.90 29.41
N GLU A 736 -35.82 -15.10 30.37
CA GLU A 736 -34.68 -16.01 30.23
C GLU A 736 -35.12 -17.48 30.05
N PRO A 737 -34.26 -18.36 29.52
CA PRO A 737 -34.63 -19.77 29.35
C PRO A 737 -34.94 -20.44 30.70
N ALA A 738 -35.98 -21.27 30.73
CA ALA A 738 -36.26 -22.11 31.89
C ALA A 738 -35.09 -23.04 32.22
N GLU A 739 -34.93 -23.44 33.49
CA GLU A 739 -33.81 -24.28 33.94
C GLU A 739 -33.65 -25.59 33.15
N GLY A 740 -34.76 -26.17 32.67
CA GLY A 740 -34.70 -27.32 31.77
C GLY A 740 -33.93 -27.04 30.47
N ALA A 741 -34.18 -25.88 29.85
CA ALA A 741 -33.47 -25.46 28.64
C ALA A 741 -32.00 -25.13 28.94
N LYS A 742 -31.70 -24.45 30.05
CA LYS A 742 -30.31 -24.19 30.48
C LYS A 742 -29.53 -25.48 30.73
N LYS A 743 -30.18 -26.49 31.34
CA LYS A 743 -29.58 -27.83 31.53
C LYS A 743 -29.27 -28.50 30.19
N THR A 744 -30.15 -28.39 29.22
CA THR A 744 -29.92 -28.91 27.86
C THR A 744 -28.78 -28.19 27.15
N VAL A 745 -28.66 -26.86 27.29
CA VAL A 745 -27.52 -26.08 26.78
C VAL A 745 -26.21 -26.65 27.32
N ARG A 746 -26.07 -26.72 28.66
CA ARG A 746 -24.86 -27.26 29.31
C ARG A 746 -24.56 -28.69 28.83
N GLY A 747 -25.55 -29.57 28.91
CA GLY A 747 -25.38 -30.99 28.58
C GLY A 747 -24.99 -31.28 27.12
N LEU A 748 -25.41 -30.46 26.16
CA LEU A 748 -25.10 -30.66 24.74
C LEU A 748 -23.87 -29.89 24.25
N MET A 749 -23.49 -28.80 24.92
CA MET A 749 -22.43 -27.91 24.47
C MET A 749 -21.09 -28.08 25.20
N ASP A 750 -21.06 -28.69 26.39
CA ASP A 750 -19.80 -28.84 27.16
C ASP A 750 -18.70 -29.58 26.40
N SER A 751 -19.05 -30.59 25.60
CA SER A 751 -18.09 -31.32 24.77
C SER A 751 -17.54 -30.47 23.62
N ALA A 752 -18.36 -29.62 23.02
CA ALA A 752 -17.95 -28.67 21.98
C ALA A 752 -17.12 -27.51 22.57
N ALA A 753 -17.40 -27.09 23.79
CA ALA A 753 -16.65 -26.04 24.48
C ALA A 753 -15.18 -26.42 24.70
N GLN A 754 -14.91 -27.68 25.07
CA GLN A 754 -13.53 -28.17 25.21
C GLN A 754 -12.77 -28.09 23.89
N PHE A 755 -13.43 -28.40 22.78
CA PHE A 755 -12.86 -28.32 21.46
C PHE A 755 -12.62 -26.87 21.01
N GLU A 756 -13.58 -25.97 21.25
CA GLU A 756 -13.45 -24.53 20.93
C GLU A 756 -12.20 -23.90 21.56
N VAL A 757 -11.92 -24.23 22.82
CA VAL A 757 -10.75 -23.71 23.54
C VAL A 757 -9.43 -24.28 23.01
N SER A 758 -9.46 -25.49 22.42
CA SER A 758 -8.27 -26.16 21.89
C SER A 758 -7.82 -25.66 20.51
N ILE A 759 -8.71 -24.94 19.79
CA ILE A 759 -8.39 -24.26 18.51
C ILE A 759 -7.78 -22.89 18.83
#